data_AF-G1PHD6-F1
#
_entry.id   AF-G1PHD6-F1
#
_cell.length_a   1.000
_cell.length_b   1.000
_cell.length_c   1.000
_cell.angle_alpha   90.00
_cell.angle_beta   90.00
_cell.angle_gamma   90.00
#
_symmetry.space_group_name_H-M   'P 1'
#
loop_
_entity.id
_entity.type
_entity.pdbx_description
1 polymer ?
#
loop_
_entity_poly.entity_id
_entity_poly.type
_entity_poly.pdbx_seq_one_letter_code
_entity_poly.pdbx_strand_id
1 'polypeptide(L)'
;NMFSSWLPGLNRGLATPTGRIAQLVGRSLSRSLQLSSRRSVPELSSFVARTNTCGELRSSHLGQEVTLCGWIQYRRQNIFLVLRDFQGLVQVLIPQDESAASVKKILCDAPMESVVQVSGTVVSRPPGQENPKMPTGDIEIKVKTAELLNPCKKLPFEIKDFMKKTEALRLQYRYLDLRSFQMQYNLRLRSQMVMKMREYLCNLHGFVDVETPTLFKRTPGGAKEFVIPSREPGKFYSLPQSPQQFKQLLMVGGLDSRYFQVARCYRDEGSRPDRQPEFTQIDIEMSFVDQTGIRNLIEGLLQYSWPSDKGPVGVPFPSMTFAEALASYGTDKPDTRFGMKIVDISDVFRNTEVGFLQDALSKPQGTVKAIRIPEGAKYLKRKDIESIRKFAADHFDQEVLPVFLKANRNWNSPVAKLVMEEQGLGLIRRMENQEEDVVLLTAGEHKRACSLLGKLRLECADLLEARGVLLRDPALFSFLWVVDFPLFLPKEENPGELESAHHPFTAPHPSDIHLLHTEPEKVRSQHYDLVLNGSEVGGGSIRIHDAQLQRYILETLLKEDVKLLSHLLQALDYGAPPHGGIALGLDRLICLVTGAPSIRDVIAFPKSFRGQDLMSDAPDFIPPEDLKPYHIQVSWPTDAETEKNSLNPPHHPES
;
A
#
# COMPACT_ATOMS: atom_id res chain seq x y z
N ASN A 1 -17.96 -58.24 -26.79
CA ASN A 1 -17.76 -59.41 -25.91
C ASN A 1 -17.88 -58.94 -24.48
N MET A 2 -19.09 -58.84 -23.91
CA MET A 2 -19.95 -59.92 -23.39
C MET A 2 -19.36 -60.59 -22.13
N PHE A 3 -20.21 -60.70 -21.09
CA PHE A 3 -20.08 -61.38 -19.77
C PHE A 3 -19.37 -60.56 -18.67
N SER A 4 -20.05 -60.02 -17.64
CA SER A 4 -20.83 -60.66 -16.55
C SER A 4 -20.00 -61.74 -15.83
N SER A 5 -19.94 -61.90 -14.51
CA SER A 5 -20.93 -61.72 -13.45
C SER A 5 -20.29 -62.26 -12.16
N TRP A 6 -20.44 -61.59 -11.03
CA TRP A 6 -20.47 -62.24 -9.71
C TRP A 6 -21.73 -61.73 -8.99
N LEU A 7 -22.68 -62.66 -8.81
CA LEU A 7 -23.95 -62.61 -8.07
C LEU A 7 -23.70 -63.22 -6.65
N PRO A 8 -24.70 -63.49 -5.78
CA PRO A 8 -25.53 -62.57 -5.00
C PRO A 8 -25.75 -63.07 -3.53
N GLY A 9 -26.59 -62.38 -2.75
CA GLY A 9 -27.30 -62.98 -1.60
C GLY A 9 -27.87 -61.92 -0.64
N LEU A 10 -29.03 -62.07 0.00
CA LEU A 10 -30.17 -62.96 -0.12
C LEU A 10 -31.27 -62.34 0.79
N ASN A 11 -32.52 -62.29 0.31
CA ASN A 11 -33.82 -62.27 1.04
C ASN A 11 -34.10 -61.23 2.15
N ARG A 12 -35.12 -60.37 1.98
CA ARG A 12 -36.57 -60.53 2.32
C ARG A 12 -36.91 -60.40 3.81
N GLY A 13 -37.72 -59.39 4.13
CA GLY A 13 -38.51 -59.27 5.37
C GLY A 13 -39.47 -58.07 5.31
N LEU A 14 -40.78 -58.35 5.40
CA LEU A 14 -41.97 -57.47 5.38
C LEU A 14 -41.84 -56.23 6.31
N ALA A 15 -42.51 -55.09 6.13
CA ALA A 15 -43.96 -54.91 5.97
C ALA A 15 -44.32 -53.47 5.51
N THR A 16 -45.42 -53.32 4.77
CA THR A 16 -46.13 -52.06 4.55
C THR A 16 -47.00 -51.69 5.76
N PRO A 17 -47.14 -50.39 6.07
CA PRO A 17 -48.42 -49.86 6.52
C PRO A 17 -48.93 -48.75 5.59
N THR A 18 -50.21 -48.88 5.30
CA THR A 18 -51.17 -48.00 4.65
C THR A 18 -51.32 -46.64 5.34
N GLY A 19 -51.62 -45.58 4.57
CA GLY A 19 -52.51 -44.51 5.05
C GLY A 19 -52.04 -43.05 4.89
N ARG A 20 -52.58 -42.40 3.84
CA ARG A 20 -52.97 -40.97 3.74
C ARG A 20 -52.29 -39.93 4.66
N ILE A 21 -51.04 -39.54 4.40
CA ILE A 21 -50.54 -38.14 4.62
C ILE A 21 -49.42 -37.85 3.60
N ALA A 22 -49.72 -37.84 2.31
CA ALA A 22 -48.72 -37.54 1.27
C ALA A 22 -49.33 -36.84 0.04
N GLN A 23 -50.16 -35.80 0.27
CA GLN A 23 -50.75 -35.04 -0.83
C GLN A 23 -50.77 -33.52 -0.63
N LEU A 24 -49.83 -32.97 0.15
CA LEU A 24 -49.69 -31.51 0.31
C LEU A 24 -48.25 -30.96 0.32
N VAL A 25 -47.26 -31.72 -0.17
CA VAL A 25 -45.86 -31.24 -0.31
C VAL A 25 -45.32 -31.46 -1.73
N GLY A 26 -46.20 -31.38 -2.74
CA GLY A 26 -45.88 -31.64 -4.15
C GLY A 26 -45.75 -30.39 -5.03
N ARG A 27 -45.55 -29.18 -4.46
CA ARG A 27 -45.51 -27.93 -5.25
C ARG A 27 -44.39 -26.92 -4.90
N SER A 28 -43.38 -27.26 -4.10
CA SER A 28 -42.32 -26.30 -3.75
C SER A 28 -40.87 -26.71 -4.02
N LEU A 29 -40.61 -27.79 -4.76
CA LEU A 29 -39.23 -28.26 -5.00
C LEU A 29 -38.99 -28.59 -6.47
N SER A 30 -39.03 -27.57 -7.32
CA SER A 30 -38.42 -27.62 -8.65
C SER A 30 -38.00 -26.22 -9.11
N ARG A 31 -37.12 -25.58 -8.34
CA ARG A 31 -36.14 -24.62 -8.87
C ARG A 31 -34.76 -25.24 -8.70
N SER A 32 -34.45 -26.19 -9.58
CA SER A 32 -33.09 -26.61 -9.82
C SER A 32 -32.33 -25.40 -10.37
N LEU A 33 -31.54 -24.77 -9.50
CA LEU A 33 -30.52 -23.79 -9.87
C LEU A 33 -29.49 -24.49 -10.75
N GLN A 34 -29.70 -24.46 -12.06
CA GLN A 34 -28.61 -24.59 -13.02
C GLN A 34 -27.79 -23.30 -12.91
N LEU A 35 -26.80 -23.29 -12.01
CA LEU A 35 -25.68 -22.36 -12.05
C LEU A 35 -24.82 -22.72 -13.27
N SER A 36 -25.30 -22.34 -14.45
CA SER A 36 -24.43 -22.18 -15.61
C SER A 36 -23.46 -21.04 -15.29
N SER A 37 -22.17 -21.25 -15.49
CA SER A 37 -21.09 -20.26 -15.34
C SER A 37 -21.15 -19.15 -16.40
N ARG A 38 -22.31 -18.50 -16.55
CA ARG A 38 -22.40 -17.19 -17.21
C ARG A 38 -21.81 -16.20 -16.24
N ARG A 39 -20.79 -15.44 -16.68
CA ARG A 39 -20.35 -14.21 -15.99
C ARG A 39 -21.61 -13.35 -15.78
N SER A 40 -22.18 -13.39 -14.58
CA SER A 40 -23.34 -12.58 -14.23
C SER A 40 -22.87 -11.13 -14.21
N VAL A 41 -23.51 -10.28 -15.01
CA VAL A 41 -23.40 -8.83 -14.83
C VAL A 41 -23.78 -8.52 -13.38
N PRO A 42 -22.97 -7.76 -12.63
CA PRO A 42 -23.28 -7.48 -11.23
C PRO A 42 -24.63 -6.75 -11.15
N GLU A 43 -25.53 -7.23 -10.31
CA GLU A 43 -26.81 -6.55 -10.03
C GLU A 43 -26.55 -5.32 -9.16
N LEU A 44 -26.29 -4.16 -9.79
CA LEU A 44 -25.90 -2.92 -9.10
C LEU A 44 -27.08 -2.19 -8.45
N SER A 45 -28.30 -2.43 -8.95
CA SER A 45 -29.54 -1.74 -8.54
C SER A 45 -30.59 -2.68 -7.94
N SER A 46 -30.24 -3.93 -7.64
CA SER A 46 -31.12 -4.85 -6.90
C SER A 46 -31.32 -4.36 -5.45
N PHE A 47 -32.51 -4.59 -4.88
CA PHE A 47 -32.90 -4.26 -3.50
C PHE A 47 -33.14 -2.77 -3.17
N VAL A 48 -33.23 -1.90 -4.18
CA VAL A 48 -33.42 -0.45 -3.98
C VAL A 48 -34.56 0.10 -4.84
N ALA A 49 -35.09 1.27 -4.48
CA ALA A 49 -36.17 1.94 -5.21
C ALA A 49 -35.74 2.56 -6.58
N ARG A 50 -34.50 2.32 -7.02
CA ARG A 50 -34.01 2.69 -8.35
C ARG A 50 -34.05 1.49 -9.28
N THR A 51 -34.37 1.72 -10.55
CA THR A 51 -34.32 0.66 -11.58
C THR A 51 -32.91 0.48 -12.11
N ASN A 52 -32.20 1.59 -12.29
CA ASN A 52 -30.89 1.67 -12.90
C ASN A 52 -30.00 2.65 -12.13
N THR A 53 -28.69 2.51 -12.29
CA THR A 53 -27.75 3.56 -11.85
C THR A 53 -27.66 4.65 -12.91
N CYS A 54 -27.24 5.87 -12.53
CA CYS A 54 -27.10 6.94 -13.51
C CYS A 54 -26.04 6.64 -14.59
N GLY A 55 -24.93 5.98 -14.22
CA GLY A 55 -23.79 5.78 -15.10
C GLY A 55 -23.86 4.56 -16.04
N GLU A 56 -24.82 3.65 -15.85
CA GLU A 56 -24.92 2.42 -16.66
C GLU A 56 -25.73 2.58 -17.95
N LEU A 57 -26.53 3.63 -18.05
CA LEU A 57 -27.42 3.83 -19.20
C LEU A 57 -26.62 4.02 -20.51
N ARG A 58 -27.12 3.38 -21.57
CA ARG A 58 -26.52 3.34 -22.92
C ARG A 58 -27.64 3.36 -23.97
N SER A 59 -27.27 3.48 -25.24
CA SER A 59 -28.20 3.37 -26.38
C SER A 59 -29.04 2.08 -26.38
N SER A 60 -28.56 0.99 -25.74
CA SER A 60 -29.34 -0.23 -25.52
C SER A 60 -30.60 -0.05 -24.66
N HIS A 61 -30.71 1.06 -23.92
CA HIS A 61 -31.82 1.35 -23.00
C HIS A 61 -32.82 2.38 -23.58
N LEU A 62 -32.71 2.72 -24.87
CA LEU A 62 -33.62 3.68 -25.51
C LEU A 62 -35.09 3.22 -25.39
N GLY A 63 -35.96 4.16 -25.03
CA GLY A 63 -37.40 3.94 -24.86
C GLY A 63 -37.80 3.29 -23.54
N GLN A 64 -36.86 2.90 -22.67
CA GLN A 64 -37.18 2.33 -21.36
C GLN A 64 -37.58 3.42 -20.36
N GLU A 65 -38.56 3.12 -19.51
CA GLU A 65 -38.91 3.95 -18.35
C GLU A 65 -38.01 3.57 -17.17
N VAL A 66 -37.28 4.55 -16.66
CA VAL A 66 -36.26 4.37 -15.63
C VAL A 66 -36.50 5.33 -14.47
N THR A 67 -36.23 4.85 -13.26
CA THR A 67 -36.23 5.65 -12.04
C THR A 67 -34.82 5.71 -11.47
N LEU A 68 -34.26 6.91 -11.43
CA LEU A 68 -32.91 7.18 -10.97
C LEU A 68 -32.94 8.06 -9.73
N CYS A 69 -32.04 7.77 -8.79
CA CYS A 69 -31.81 8.60 -7.62
C CYS A 69 -30.34 9.03 -7.60
N GLY A 70 -30.08 10.31 -7.35
CA GLY A 70 -28.71 10.82 -7.36
C GLY A 70 -28.58 12.26 -6.88
N TRP A 71 -27.37 12.80 -7.02
CA TRP A 71 -27.01 14.16 -6.67
C TRP A 71 -27.04 15.08 -7.88
N ILE A 72 -27.54 16.29 -7.70
CA ILE A 72 -27.45 17.34 -8.71
C ILE A 72 -26.00 17.83 -8.78
N GLN A 73 -25.28 17.52 -9.86
CA GLN A 73 -23.91 18.03 -10.03
C GLN A 73 -23.89 19.43 -10.64
N TYR A 74 -24.69 19.64 -11.69
CA TYR A 74 -24.70 20.90 -12.43
C TYR A 74 -26.03 21.11 -13.15
N ARG A 75 -26.39 22.38 -13.34
CA ARG A 75 -27.60 22.82 -14.05
C ARG A 75 -27.26 23.88 -15.09
N ARG A 76 -27.79 23.76 -16.31
CA ARG A 76 -27.68 24.77 -17.37
C ARG A 76 -29.03 25.42 -17.64
N GLN A 77 -29.11 26.74 -17.40
CA GLN A 77 -30.17 27.64 -17.88
C GLN A 77 -31.62 27.11 -17.71
N ASN A 78 -31.89 26.30 -16.68
CA ASN A 78 -33.20 25.67 -16.42
C ASN A 78 -33.73 24.75 -17.55
N ILE A 79 -32.84 24.29 -18.44
CA ILE A 79 -33.17 23.37 -19.54
C ILE A 79 -32.66 21.96 -19.23
N PHE A 80 -31.44 21.85 -18.69
CA PHE A 80 -30.81 20.55 -18.40
C PHE A 80 -30.22 20.50 -17.00
N LEU A 81 -30.27 19.31 -16.43
CA LEU A 81 -29.68 18.94 -15.16
C LEU A 81 -28.76 17.73 -15.38
N VAL A 82 -27.63 17.69 -14.71
CA VAL A 82 -26.77 16.50 -14.70
C VAL A 82 -26.91 15.82 -13.34
N LEU A 83 -27.42 14.60 -13.34
CA LEU A 83 -27.48 13.76 -12.15
C LEU A 83 -26.23 12.90 -12.06
N ARG A 84 -25.67 12.84 -10.86
CA ARG A 84 -24.54 11.99 -10.51
C ARG A 84 -25.00 10.88 -9.58
N ASP A 85 -24.54 9.68 -9.88
CA ASP A 85 -24.48 8.57 -8.94
C ASP A 85 -23.02 8.08 -8.85
N PHE A 86 -22.74 7.12 -7.98
CA PHE A 86 -21.39 6.60 -7.78
C PHE A 86 -20.74 6.02 -9.05
N GLN A 87 -21.54 5.54 -10.01
CA GLN A 87 -21.04 4.94 -11.25
C GLN A 87 -20.74 6.00 -12.31
N GLY A 88 -21.40 7.15 -12.26
CA GLY A 88 -21.24 8.16 -13.29
C GLY A 88 -22.36 9.19 -13.33
N LEU A 89 -22.44 9.86 -14.48
CA LEU A 89 -23.25 11.03 -14.73
C LEU A 89 -24.26 10.74 -15.82
N VAL A 90 -25.46 11.31 -15.71
CA VAL A 90 -26.48 11.27 -16.77
C VAL A 90 -27.13 12.64 -16.94
N GLN A 91 -27.46 12.97 -18.18
CA GLN A 91 -28.18 14.20 -18.50
C GLN A 91 -29.68 13.97 -18.38
N VAL A 92 -30.34 14.90 -17.70
CA VAL A 92 -31.77 14.92 -17.44
C VAL A 92 -32.35 16.21 -18.03
N LEU A 93 -33.32 16.07 -18.93
CA LEU A 93 -34.01 17.17 -19.57
C LEU A 93 -35.14 17.67 -18.67
N ILE A 94 -35.11 18.95 -18.33
CA ILE A 94 -36.17 19.57 -17.53
C ILE A 94 -37.36 19.86 -18.45
N PRO A 95 -38.56 19.32 -18.15
CA PRO A 95 -39.73 19.50 -18.98
C PRO A 95 -40.15 20.97 -18.99
N GLN A 96 -40.50 21.49 -20.16
CA GLN A 96 -40.94 22.88 -20.36
C GLN A 96 -42.46 23.02 -20.47
N ASP A 97 -43.18 21.89 -20.57
CA ASP A 97 -44.63 21.87 -20.69
C ASP A 97 -45.31 22.36 -19.39
N GLU A 98 -46.41 23.12 -19.54
CA GLU A 98 -47.20 23.66 -18.42
C GLU A 98 -47.69 22.56 -17.45
N SER A 99 -48.02 21.37 -17.97
CA SER A 99 -48.44 20.22 -17.17
C SER A 99 -47.35 19.69 -16.24
N ALA A 100 -46.08 20.04 -16.49
CA ALA A 100 -44.92 19.64 -15.71
C ALA A 100 -44.29 20.82 -14.93
N ALA A 101 -44.99 21.95 -14.80
CA ALA A 101 -44.51 23.13 -14.09
C ALA A 101 -44.10 22.84 -12.63
N SER A 102 -44.80 21.92 -11.96
CA SER A 102 -44.45 21.47 -10.60
C SER A 102 -43.10 20.75 -10.54
N VAL A 103 -42.85 19.85 -11.49
CA VAL A 103 -41.56 19.13 -11.64
C VAL A 103 -40.44 20.11 -11.98
N LYS A 104 -40.69 21.03 -12.92
CA LYS A 104 -39.74 22.08 -13.29
C LYS A 104 -39.37 22.93 -12.08
N LYS A 105 -40.34 23.33 -11.25
CA LYS A 105 -40.10 24.11 -10.03
C LYS A 105 -39.19 23.36 -9.05
N ILE A 106 -39.48 22.09 -8.76
CA ILE A 106 -38.65 21.26 -7.86
C ILE A 106 -37.20 21.18 -8.34
N LEU A 107 -36.98 20.91 -9.64
CA LEU A 107 -35.64 20.76 -10.21
C LEU A 107 -34.89 22.10 -10.37
N CYS A 108 -35.59 23.22 -10.56
CA CYS A 108 -35.00 24.56 -10.68
C CYS A 108 -34.74 25.22 -9.32
N ASP A 109 -35.50 24.88 -8.28
CA ASP A 109 -35.33 25.44 -6.95
C ASP A 109 -34.31 24.64 -6.12
N ALA A 110 -34.09 23.37 -6.46
CA ALA A 110 -33.13 22.52 -5.77
C ALA A 110 -31.69 23.09 -5.82
N PRO A 111 -31.05 23.29 -4.65
CA PRO A 111 -29.64 23.66 -4.58
C PRO A 111 -28.73 22.59 -5.20
N MET A 112 -27.52 22.99 -5.61
CA MET A 112 -26.49 22.05 -6.08
C MET A 112 -26.17 21.00 -4.99
N GLU A 113 -25.84 19.78 -5.40
CA GLU A 113 -25.60 18.62 -4.52
C GLU A 113 -26.79 18.17 -3.67
N SER A 114 -27.99 18.66 -3.95
CA SER A 114 -29.22 18.10 -3.38
C SER A 114 -29.50 16.71 -3.94
N VAL A 115 -30.15 15.87 -3.14
CA VAL A 115 -30.51 14.50 -3.51
C VAL A 115 -31.90 14.50 -4.11
N VAL A 116 -32.03 14.00 -5.33
CA VAL A 116 -33.30 13.95 -6.07
C VAL A 116 -33.56 12.56 -6.63
N GLN A 117 -34.84 12.21 -6.70
CA GLN A 117 -35.34 11.05 -7.42
C GLN A 117 -36.05 11.54 -8.69
N VAL A 118 -35.74 10.93 -9.82
CA VAL A 118 -36.26 11.31 -11.14
C VAL A 118 -36.73 10.04 -11.84
N SER A 119 -37.98 10.04 -12.28
CA SER A 119 -38.55 8.98 -13.13
C SER A 119 -38.82 9.56 -14.52
N GLY A 120 -38.43 8.84 -15.56
CA GLY A 120 -38.55 9.32 -16.93
C GLY A 120 -38.23 8.27 -17.99
N THR A 121 -38.26 8.70 -19.24
CA THR A 121 -37.97 7.82 -20.39
C THR A 121 -36.61 8.16 -20.98
N VAL A 122 -35.82 7.13 -21.30
CA VAL A 122 -34.52 7.29 -21.96
C VAL A 122 -34.73 7.62 -23.44
N VAL A 123 -34.16 8.74 -23.89
CA VAL A 123 -34.22 9.20 -25.28
C VAL A 123 -32.82 9.46 -25.83
N SER A 124 -32.69 9.37 -27.16
CA SER A 124 -31.48 9.76 -27.86
C SER A 124 -31.31 11.27 -27.76
N ARG A 125 -30.06 11.74 -27.66
CA ARG A 125 -29.79 13.15 -27.86
C ARG A 125 -30.08 13.56 -29.30
N PRO A 126 -30.40 14.85 -29.54
CA PRO A 126 -30.49 15.38 -30.90
C PRO A 126 -29.15 15.21 -31.65
N PRO A 127 -29.18 14.98 -32.97
CA PRO A 127 -27.97 14.82 -33.77
C PRO A 127 -27.07 16.05 -33.63
N GLY A 128 -25.79 15.83 -33.32
CA GLY A 128 -24.79 16.88 -33.07
C GLY A 128 -24.66 17.36 -31.62
N GLN A 129 -25.47 16.85 -30.67
CA GLN A 129 -25.35 17.13 -29.23
C GLN A 129 -24.84 15.94 -28.40
N GLU A 130 -24.33 14.91 -29.07
CA GLU A 130 -23.67 13.78 -28.44
C GLU A 130 -22.39 14.25 -27.73
N ASN A 131 -22.09 13.67 -26.57
CA ASN A 131 -20.89 13.99 -25.82
C ASN A 131 -19.96 12.77 -25.73
N PRO A 132 -18.95 12.65 -26.63
CA PRO A 132 -18.03 11.52 -26.63
C PRO A 132 -17.21 11.37 -25.34
N LYS A 133 -17.12 12.43 -24.51
CA LYS A 133 -16.38 12.41 -23.24
C LYS A 133 -17.16 11.75 -22.10
N MET A 134 -18.46 11.52 -22.26
CA MET A 134 -19.32 10.91 -21.26
C MET A 134 -19.82 9.55 -21.75
N PRO A 135 -19.79 8.50 -20.92
CA PRO A 135 -20.26 7.18 -21.32
C PRO A 135 -21.78 7.12 -21.58
N THR A 136 -22.55 8.05 -21.02
CA THR A 136 -23.99 8.25 -21.31
C THR A 136 -24.21 9.40 -22.29
N GLY A 137 -23.19 9.74 -23.09
CA GLY A 137 -23.15 10.93 -23.93
C GLY A 137 -24.13 10.91 -25.09
N ASP A 138 -24.63 9.74 -25.47
CA ASP A 138 -25.52 9.54 -26.62
C ASP A 138 -27.00 9.65 -26.24
N ILE A 139 -27.29 9.66 -24.94
CA ILE A 139 -28.64 9.60 -24.39
C ILE A 139 -28.91 10.74 -23.39
N GLU A 140 -30.19 10.98 -23.15
CA GLU A 140 -30.69 11.83 -22.08
C GLU A 140 -32.03 11.30 -21.56
N ILE A 141 -32.46 11.78 -20.40
CA ILE A 141 -33.70 11.32 -19.76
C ILE A 141 -34.73 12.42 -19.82
N LYS A 142 -35.87 12.13 -20.46
CA LYS A 142 -37.04 13.00 -20.44
C LYS A 142 -37.83 12.75 -19.17
N VAL A 143 -37.83 13.71 -18.25
CA VAL A 143 -38.47 13.56 -16.93
C VAL A 143 -39.99 13.52 -17.04
N LYS A 144 -40.59 12.57 -16.32
CA LYS A 144 -42.04 12.46 -16.10
C LYS A 144 -42.41 12.94 -14.70
N THR A 145 -41.69 12.47 -13.69
CA THR A 145 -41.88 12.86 -12.28
C THR A 145 -40.53 13.10 -11.60
N ALA A 146 -40.49 14.03 -10.66
CA ALA A 146 -39.31 14.26 -9.82
C ALA A 146 -39.73 14.53 -8.38
N GLU A 147 -38.90 14.07 -7.44
CA GLU A 147 -39.05 14.27 -6.01
C GLU A 147 -37.72 14.74 -5.43
N LEU A 148 -37.76 15.78 -4.59
CA LEU A 148 -36.60 16.25 -3.84
C LEU A 148 -36.53 15.46 -2.53
N LEU A 149 -35.57 14.54 -2.45
CA LEU A 149 -35.39 13.68 -1.27
C LEU A 149 -34.71 14.44 -0.13
N ASN A 150 -33.69 15.25 -0.43
CA ASN A 150 -32.99 16.03 0.60
C ASN A 150 -32.31 17.29 0.01
N PRO A 151 -32.68 18.51 0.46
CA PRO A 151 -32.02 19.75 0.04
C PRO A 151 -30.63 19.92 0.69
N CYS A 152 -29.65 20.39 -0.09
CA CYS A 152 -28.30 20.66 0.40
C CYS A 152 -28.11 22.14 0.81
N LYS A 153 -27.30 22.37 1.85
CA LYS A 153 -26.79 23.71 2.20
C LYS A 153 -25.67 24.11 1.26
N LYS A 154 -25.25 25.38 1.29
CA LYS A 154 -24.08 25.84 0.54
C LYS A 154 -22.84 25.03 0.96
N LEU A 155 -22.18 24.42 -0.02
CA LEU A 155 -21.05 23.55 0.21
C LEU A 155 -19.79 24.34 0.57
N PRO A 156 -18.90 23.76 1.40
CA PRO A 156 -17.59 24.34 1.69
C PRO A 156 -16.65 24.33 0.47
N PHE A 157 -16.84 23.40 -0.47
CA PHE A 157 -16.12 23.35 -1.74
C PHE A 157 -16.95 22.70 -2.86
N GLU A 158 -16.59 22.98 -4.11
CA GLU A 158 -17.21 22.35 -5.28
C GLU A 158 -16.68 20.92 -5.52
N ILE A 159 -17.58 20.00 -5.88
CA ILE A 159 -17.24 18.61 -6.24
C ILE A 159 -16.94 18.51 -7.74
N LYS A 160 -15.82 19.12 -8.14
CA LYS A 160 -15.25 19.05 -9.49
C LYS A 160 -13.78 18.64 -9.42
N ASP A 161 -13.32 17.89 -10.42
CA ASP A 161 -11.99 17.28 -10.42
C ASP A 161 -10.83 18.28 -10.55
N PHE A 162 -11.06 19.47 -11.15
CA PHE A 162 -10.00 20.45 -11.43
C PHE A 162 -9.79 21.52 -10.35
N MET A 163 -10.56 21.50 -9.26
CA MET A 163 -10.41 22.49 -8.19
C MET A 163 -9.34 22.04 -7.19
N LYS A 164 -8.29 22.84 -7.03
CA LYS A 164 -7.26 22.63 -6.00
C LYS A 164 -7.87 22.88 -4.62
N LYS A 165 -8.11 21.81 -3.87
CA LYS A 165 -8.58 21.86 -2.48
C LYS A 165 -7.39 21.69 -1.55
N THR A 166 -7.37 22.39 -0.43
CA THR A 166 -6.41 22.11 0.65
C THR A 166 -6.72 20.73 1.26
N GLU A 167 -5.68 19.97 1.59
CA GLU A 167 -5.83 18.65 2.21
C GLU A 167 -6.65 18.73 3.50
N ALA A 168 -6.41 19.73 4.34
CA ALA A 168 -7.15 19.95 5.58
C ALA A 168 -8.67 20.05 5.34
N LEU A 169 -9.11 20.83 4.34
CA LEU A 169 -10.54 20.99 4.03
C LEU A 169 -11.15 19.69 3.46
N ARG A 170 -10.38 18.94 2.67
CA ARG A 170 -10.79 17.62 2.16
C ARG A 170 -11.00 16.61 3.29
N LEU A 171 -10.12 16.62 4.29
CA LEU A 171 -10.21 15.73 5.45
C LEU A 171 -11.34 16.14 6.40
N GLN A 172 -11.51 17.44 6.67
CA GLN A 172 -12.61 17.95 7.51
C GLN A 172 -13.99 17.58 6.95
N TYR A 173 -14.16 17.70 5.62
CA TYR A 173 -15.41 17.35 4.94
C TYR A 173 -15.25 16.07 4.10
N ARG A 174 -14.62 15.04 4.67
CA ARG A 174 -14.28 13.79 3.97
C ARG A 174 -15.50 13.13 3.33
N TYR A 175 -16.65 13.15 4.01
CA TYR A 175 -17.92 12.62 3.47
C TYR A 175 -18.40 13.31 2.18
N LEU A 176 -18.02 14.56 1.93
CA LEU A 176 -18.24 15.23 0.64
C LEU A 176 -17.14 14.88 -0.37
N ASP A 177 -15.88 14.79 0.08
CA ASP A 177 -14.75 14.43 -0.78
C ASP A 177 -14.87 13.01 -1.35
N LEU A 178 -15.45 12.09 -0.59
CA LEU A 178 -15.77 10.73 -1.01
C LEU A 178 -16.75 10.66 -2.20
N ARG A 179 -17.47 11.74 -2.51
CA ARG A 179 -18.33 11.82 -3.71
C ARG A 179 -17.56 12.07 -5.01
N SER A 180 -16.29 12.48 -4.91
CA SER A 180 -15.45 12.70 -6.09
C SER A 180 -15.19 11.39 -6.84
N PHE A 181 -15.03 11.48 -8.16
CA PHE A 181 -14.78 10.31 -9.00
C PHE A 181 -13.49 9.59 -8.58
N GLN A 182 -12.43 10.34 -8.25
CA GLN A 182 -11.15 9.79 -7.81
C GLN A 182 -11.30 8.93 -6.54
N MET A 183 -12.01 9.41 -5.52
CA MET A 183 -12.21 8.65 -4.28
C MET A 183 -13.12 7.44 -4.48
N GLN A 184 -14.17 7.57 -5.30
CA GLN A 184 -15.01 6.44 -5.67
C GLN A 184 -14.22 5.36 -6.40
N TYR A 185 -13.38 5.74 -7.36
CA TYR A 185 -12.51 4.81 -8.09
C TYR A 185 -11.55 4.09 -7.13
N ASN A 186 -10.84 4.84 -6.28
CA ASN A 186 -9.85 4.28 -5.36
C ASN A 186 -10.45 3.26 -4.38
N LEU A 187 -11.57 3.60 -3.73
CA LEU A 187 -12.21 2.71 -2.75
C LEU A 187 -12.87 1.48 -3.38
N ARG A 188 -13.44 1.64 -4.58
CA ARG A 188 -14.02 0.49 -5.32
C ARG A 188 -12.93 -0.45 -5.83
N LEU A 189 -11.84 0.10 -6.34
CA LEU A 189 -10.68 -0.69 -6.76
C LEU A 189 -10.11 -1.48 -5.57
N ARG A 190 -9.96 -0.82 -4.41
CA ARG A 190 -9.58 -1.50 -3.16
C ARG A 190 -10.50 -2.67 -2.84
N SER A 191 -11.81 -2.44 -2.83
CA SER A 191 -12.81 -3.47 -2.50
C SER A 191 -12.75 -4.64 -3.47
N GLN A 192 -12.68 -4.37 -4.78
CA GLN A 192 -12.62 -5.40 -5.82
C GLN A 192 -11.33 -6.22 -5.74
N MET A 193 -10.18 -5.56 -5.55
CA MET A 193 -8.89 -6.22 -5.46
C MET A 193 -8.79 -7.11 -4.21
N VAL A 194 -9.25 -6.61 -3.04
CA VAL A 194 -9.30 -7.41 -1.80
C VAL A 194 -10.22 -8.62 -1.96
N MET A 195 -11.38 -8.48 -2.61
CA MET A 195 -12.28 -9.61 -2.85
C MET A 195 -11.61 -10.67 -3.73
N LYS A 196 -10.96 -10.27 -4.83
CA LYS A 196 -10.20 -11.20 -5.68
C LYS A 196 -9.07 -11.90 -4.94
N MET A 197 -8.39 -11.20 -4.03
CA MET A 197 -7.36 -11.81 -3.17
C MET A 197 -7.97 -12.87 -2.24
N ARG A 198 -9.14 -12.58 -1.63
CA ARG A 198 -9.89 -13.54 -0.83
C ARG A 198 -10.32 -14.76 -1.66
N GLU A 199 -10.82 -14.55 -2.88
CA GLU A 199 -11.18 -15.64 -3.79
C GLU A 199 -9.97 -16.53 -4.12
N TYR A 200 -8.82 -15.93 -4.42
CA TYR A 200 -7.59 -16.66 -4.72
C TYR A 200 -7.10 -17.49 -3.54
N LEU A 201 -7.08 -16.91 -2.34
CA LEU A 201 -6.60 -17.57 -1.14
C LEU A 201 -7.60 -18.66 -0.68
N CYS A 202 -8.87 -18.31 -0.46
CA CYS A 202 -9.87 -19.26 0.03
C CYS A 202 -10.29 -20.29 -1.02
N ASN A 203 -10.76 -19.84 -2.18
CA ASN A 203 -11.46 -20.72 -3.12
C ASN A 203 -10.49 -21.54 -3.98
N LEU A 204 -9.34 -20.98 -4.34
CA LEU A 204 -8.36 -21.68 -5.18
C LEU A 204 -7.30 -22.45 -4.35
N HIS A 205 -6.82 -21.86 -3.26
CA HIS A 205 -5.69 -22.40 -2.49
C HIS A 205 -6.05 -22.93 -1.10
N GLY A 206 -7.34 -22.90 -0.70
CA GLY A 206 -7.80 -23.49 0.55
C GLY A 206 -7.33 -22.78 1.81
N PHE A 207 -7.02 -21.49 1.75
CA PHE A 207 -6.69 -20.70 2.94
C PHE A 207 -7.93 -20.42 3.79
N VAL A 208 -7.76 -20.42 5.10
CA VAL A 208 -8.83 -20.08 6.04
C VAL A 208 -8.65 -18.65 6.56
N ASP A 209 -9.71 -17.85 6.44
CA ASP A 209 -9.77 -16.50 7.02
C ASP A 209 -10.06 -16.63 8.52
N VAL A 210 -9.06 -16.38 9.36
CA VAL A 210 -9.20 -16.50 10.82
C VAL A 210 -8.97 -15.14 11.45
N GLU A 211 -9.97 -14.65 12.18
CA GLU A 211 -9.84 -13.38 12.90
C GLU A 211 -9.03 -13.55 14.18
N THR A 212 -8.06 -12.66 14.40
CA THR A 212 -7.22 -12.63 15.60
C THR A 212 -7.59 -11.47 16.52
N PRO A 213 -7.50 -11.62 17.85
CA PRO A 213 -7.84 -10.55 18.80
C PRO A 213 -7.03 -9.26 18.60
N THR A 214 -7.69 -8.11 18.75
CA THR A 214 -7.03 -6.78 18.74
C THR A 214 -6.59 -6.30 20.11
N LEU A 215 -7.18 -6.79 21.20
CA LEU A 215 -6.75 -6.46 22.55
C LEU A 215 -5.77 -7.53 23.02
N PHE A 216 -4.49 -7.20 23.05
CA PHE A 216 -3.44 -8.17 23.37
C PHE A 216 -2.47 -7.68 24.44
N LYS A 217 -1.50 -8.52 24.81
CA LYS A 217 -0.40 -8.13 25.70
C LYS A 217 0.67 -7.37 24.92
N ARG A 218 1.37 -6.47 25.60
CA ARG A 218 2.55 -5.80 25.05
C ARG A 218 3.63 -6.81 24.70
N THR A 219 4.31 -6.56 23.58
CA THR A 219 5.42 -7.39 23.10
C THR A 219 6.73 -6.60 23.09
N PRO A 220 7.88 -7.21 23.45
CA PRO A 220 9.17 -6.56 23.32
C PRO A 220 9.59 -6.49 21.84
N GLY A 221 10.22 -5.38 21.45
CA GLY A 221 10.70 -5.14 20.09
C GLY A 221 9.74 -4.36 19.19
N GLY A 222 10.26 -3.86 18.07
CA GLY A 222 9.49 -3.13 17.05
C GLY A 222 9.12 -1.69 17.43
N ALA A 223 7.97 -1.24 16.91
CA ALA A 223 7.45 0.11 17.10
C ALA A 223 6.80 0.30 18.48
N LYS A 224 6.50 1.56 18.85
CA LYS A 224 5.65 1.83 20.02
C LYS A 224 4.21 1.37 19.74
N GLU A 225 3.59 0.75 20.75
CA GLU A 225 2.22 0.21 20.68
C GLU A 225 1.23 1.14 21.38
N PHE A 226 0.02 1.24 20.83
CA PHE A 226 -1.08 1.92 21.51
C PHE A 226 -1.55 1.09 22.71
N VAL A 227 -1.74 1.75 23.85
CA VAL A 227 -2.21 1.11 25.10
C VAL A 227 -3.67 1.42 25.34
N ILE A 228 -4.40 0.44 25.86
CA ILE A 228 -5.82 0.54 26.21
C ILE A 228 -5.98 0.15 27.68
N PRO A 229 -6.48 1.04 28.55
CA PRO A 229 -6.64 0.73 29.96
C PRO A 229 -7.70 -0.35 30.17
N SER A 230 -7.39 -1.33 31.02
CA SER A 230 -8.38 -2.29 31.51
C SER A 230 -9.15 -1.69 32.69
N ARG A 231 -10.34 -2.25 32.96
CA ARG A 231 -11.05 -1.99 34.23
C ARG A 231 -10.32 -2.58 35.43
N GLU A 232 -9.43 -3.54 35.20
CA GLU A 232 -8.59 -4.08 36.26
C GLU A 232 -7.45 -3.09 36.59
N PRO A 233 -7.32 -2.64 37.85
CA PRO A 233 -6.33 -1.64 38.23
C PRO A 233 -4.90 -2.05 37.84
N GLY A 234 -4.19 -1.16 37.16
CA GLY A 234 -2.78 -1.34 36.81
C GLY A 234 -2.49 -2.27 35.64
N LYS A 235 -3.52 -2.84 34.98
CA LYS A 235 -3.35 -3.65 33.78
C LYS A 235 -3.84 -2.93 32.53
N PHE A 236 -3.11 -3.11 31.43
CA PHE A 236 -3.38 -2.49 30.15
C PHE A 236 -3.31 -3.54 29.05
N TYR A 237 -4.17 -3.39 28.05
CA TYR A 237 -4.02 -4.06 26.76
C TYR A 237 -3.15 -3.19 25.85
N SER A 238 -2.59 -3.82 24.82
CA SER A 238 -1.85 -3.19 23.75
C SER A 238 -2.45 -3.61 22.41
N LEU A 239 -2.59 -2.65 21.50
CA LEU A 239 -3.03 -2.94 20.14
C LEU A 239 -1.88 -3.58 19.35
N PRO A 240 -2.13 -4.67 18.60
CA PRO A 240 -1.08 -5.39 17.92
C PRO A 240 -0.52 -4.58 16.75
N GLN A 241 0.81 -4.57 16.64
CA GLN A 241 1.51 -4.04 15.46
C GLN A 241 1.25 -4.89 14.21
N SER A 242 1.01 -6.18 14.41
CA SER A 242 0.63 -7.18 13.42
C SER A 242 0.15 -8.44 14.15
N PRO A 243 -0.62 -9.33 13.52
CA PRO A 243 -1.06 -10.60 14.11
C PRO A 243 0.07 -11.66 14.20
N GLN A 244 1.33 -11.22 14.27
CA GLN A 244 2.53 -12.06 14.15
C GLN A 244 2.65 -13.16 15.21
N GLN A 245 2.23 -12.92 16.45
CA GLN A 245 2.25 -13.96 17.48
C GLN A 245 1.14 -14.98 17.28
N PHE A 246 -0.07 -14.50 16.98
CA PHE A 246 -1.22 -15.37 16.77
C PHE A 246 -1.02 -16.29 15.58
N LYS A 247 -0.54 -15.79 14.44
CA LYS A 247 -0.34 -16.64 13.26
C LYS A 247 0.62 -17.80 13.50
N GLN A 248 1.68 -17.61 14.30
CA GLN A 248 2.55 -18.73 14.71
C GLN A 248 1.79 -19.73 15.57
N LEU A 249 1.01 -19.26 16.55
CA LEU A 249 0.16 -20.12 17.37
C LEU A 249 -0.91 -20.86 16.55
N LEU A 250 -1.46 -20.26 15.48
CA LEU A 250 -2.39 -20.91 14.58
C LEU A 250 -1.72 -22.04 13.79
N MET A 251 -0.45 -21.88 13.41
CA MET A 251 0.35 -22.95 12.79
C MET A 251 0.60 -24.11 13.78
N VAL A 252 0.87 -23.80 15.06
CA VAL A 252 0.97 -24.83 16.12
C VAL A 252 -0.38 -25.51 16.36
N GLY A 253 -1.48 -24.75 16.33
CA GLY A 253 -2.83 -25.22 16.58
C GLY A 253 -3.39 -26.16 15.50
N GLY A 254 -2.65 -26.39 14.41
CA GLY A 254 -3.07 -27.30 13.34
C GLY A 254 -4.33 -26.85 12.61
N LEU A 255 -4.72 -25.56 12.74
CA LEU A 255 -5.58 -24.94 11.73
C LEU A 255 -4.87 -25.17 10.40
N ASP A 256 -5.65 -25.57 9.39
CA ASP A 256 -5.20 -26.01 8.07
C ASP A 256 -3.94 -25.26 7.65
N SER A 257 -3.00 -25.93 6.96
CA SER A 257 -1.59 -25.53 6.75
C SER A 257 -1.35 -24.13 6.12
N ARG A 258 -2.39 -23.30 6.01
CA ARG A 258 -2.58 -22.07 5.27
C ARG A 258 -3.59 -21.16 6.01
N TYR A 259 -3.06 -20.14 6.67
CA TYR A 259 -3.83 -19.08 7.32
C TYR A 259 -3.71 -17.78 6.51
N PHE A 260 -4.79 -17.01 6.43
CA PHE A 260 -4.69 -15.60 6.06
C PHE A 260 -5.68 -14.74 6.85
N GLN A 261 -5.41 -13.43 6.90
CA GLN A 261 -6.34 -12.46 7.44
C GLN A 261 -6.12 -11.09 6.79
N VAL A 262 -7.20 -10.34 6.57
CA VAL A 262 -7.13 -8.90 6.28
C VAL A 262 -7.21 -8.14 7.60
N ALA A 263 -6.08 -8.06 8.30
CA ALA A 263 -5.97 -7.54 9.66
C ALA A 263 -5.79 -6.02 9.72
N ARG A 264 -6.34 -5.38 10.75
CA ARG A 264 -6.01 -4.01 11.13
C ARG A 264 -4.81 -4.02 12.06
N CYS A 265 -3.81 -3.21 11.73
CA CYS A 265 -2.53 -3.10 12.42
C CYS A 265 -2.35 -1.68 12.94
N TYR A 266 -1.73 -1.55 14.11
CA TYR A 266 -1.61 -0.27 14.83
C TYR A 266 -0.17 0.00 15.21
N ARG A 267 0.36 1.19 14.88
CA ARG A 267 1.71 1.63 15.26
C ARG A 267 1.68 3.07 15.73
N ASP A 268 2.15 3.31 16.95
CA ASP A 268 2.26 4.65 17.53
C ASP A 268 3.61 5.28 17.14
N GLU A 269 3.79 5.46 15.84
CA GLU A 269 4.93 6.18 15.26
C GLU A 269 4.48 7.51 14.65
N GLY A 270 5.43 8.42 14.44
CA GLY A 270 5.16 9.65 13.69
C GLY A 270 4.53 9.37 12.32
N SER A 271 3.46 10.09 11.99
CA SER A 271 2.79 9.98 10.68
C SER A 271 3.75 10.45 9.57
N ARG A 272 3.80 9.70 8.47
CA ARG A 272 4.46 10.12 7.22
C ARG A 272 3.42 10.08 6.09
N PRO A 273 3.66 10.70 4.92
CA PRO A 273 2.72 10.63 3.80
C PRO A 273 2.35 9.19 3.37
N ASP A 274 3.23 8.23 3.68
CA ASP A 274 3.10 6.80 3.41
C ASP A 274 2.83 5.94 4.67
N ARG A 275 2.62 6.56 5.84
CA ARG A 275 2.37 5.86 7.12
C ARG A 275 1.17 6.45 7.86
N GLN A 276 0.29 5.57 8.33
CA GLN A 276 -0.84 5.92 9.19
C GLN A 276 -0.72 5.14 10.50
N PRO A 277 -1.21 5.70 11.63
CA PRO A 277 -1.22 4.99 12.91
C PRO A 277 -2.01 3.69 12.85
N GLU A 278 -3.10 3.69 12.07
CA GLU A 278 -3.89 2.50 11.74
C GLU A 278 -3.75 2.19 10.25
N PHE A 279 -3.44 0.95 9.91
CA PHE A 279 -3.31 0.50 8.52
C PHE A 279 -3.79 -0.95 8.39
N THR A 280 -3.98 -1.39 7.16
CA THR A 280 -4.49 -2.73 6.84
C THR A 280 -3.40 -3.57 6.21
N GLN A 281 -3.23 -4.79 6.71
CA GLN A 281 -2.34 -5.78 6.13
C GLN A 281 -3.13 -7.00 5.65
N ILE A 282 -2.64 -7.63 4.59
CA ILE A 282 -3.00 -9.01 4.26
C ILE A 282 -1.90 -9.87 4.84
N ASP A 283 -2.19 -10.47 5.98
CA ASP A 283 -1.26 -11.34 6.68
C ASP A 283 -1.51 -12.78 6.25
N ILE A 284 -0.44 -13.48 5.87
CA ILE A 284 -0.48 -14.84 5.32
C ILE A 284 0.57 -15.66 6.06
N GLU A 285 0.21 -16.85 6.52
CA GLU A 285 1.14 -17.80 7.13
C GLU A 285 0.85 -19.22 6.62
N MET A 286 1.89 -20.00 6.39
CA MET A 286 1.79 -21.37 5.90
C MET A 286 2.73 -22.30 6.67
N SER A 287 2.30 -23.54 6.86
CA SER A 287 3.10 -24.63 7.41
C SER A 287 3.73 -25.47 6.30
N PHE A 288 4.86 -26.09 6.61
CA PHE A 288 5.65 -26.97 5.73
C PHE A 288 6.05 -26.33 4.40
N VAL A 289 6.42 -25.04 4.44
CA VAL A 289 6.73 -24.25 3.26
C VAL A 289 8.17 -23.73 3.31
N ASP A 290 8.77 -23.57 2.13
CA ASP A 290 10.04 -22.90 1.94
C ASP A 290 9.85 -21.45 1.46
N GLN A 291 10.94 -20.69 1.40
CA GLN A 291 10.91 -19.31 0.93
C GLN A 291 10.39 -19.19 -0.52
N THR A 292 10.66 -20.18 -1.37
CA THR A 292 10.24 -20.15 -2.77
C THR A 292 8.75 -20.41 -2.94
N GLY A 293 8.17 -21.33 -2.15
CA GLY A 293 6.74 -21.59 -2.14
C GLY A 293 5.90 -20.35 -1.81
N ILE A 294 6.30 -19.57 -0.79
CA ILE A 294 5.60 -18.34 -0.41
C ILE A 294 5.72 -17.28 -1.51
N ARG A 295 6.91 -17.09 -2.10
CA ARG A 295 7.11 -16.13 -3.19
C ARG A 295 6.22 -16.44 -4.39
N ASN A 296 6.18 -17.71 -4.82
CA ASN A 296 5.34 -18.16 -5.94
C ASN A 296 3.85 -17.94 -5.64
N LEU A 297 3.42 -18.15 -4.39
CA LEU A 297 2.04 -17.90 -3.98
C LEU A 297 1.67 -16.42 -4.13
N ILE A 298 2.55 -15.52 -3.70
CA ILE A 298 2.33 -14.07 -3.77
C ILE A 298 2.38 -13.56 -5.21
N GLU A 299 3.27 -14.10 -6.03
CA GLU A 299 3.32 -13.82 -7.47
C GLU A 299 1.99 -14.16 -8.15
N GLY A 300 1.47 -15.37 -7.89
CA GLY A 300 0.15 -15.78 -8.39
C GLY A 300 -1.01 -14.97 -7.82
N LEU A 301 -0.95 -14.62 -6.53
CA LEU A 301 -1.96 -13.77 -5.86
C LEU A 301 -2.05 -12.40 -6.53
N LEU A 302 -0.91 -11.75 -6.77
CA LEU A 302 -0.86 -10.43 -7.40
C LEU A 302 -1.26 -10.51 -8.86
N GLN A 303 -0.84 -11.54 -9.59
CA GLN A 303 -1.27 -11.76 -10.97
C GLN A 303 -2.80 -11.94 -11.08
N TYR A 304 -3.42 -12.72 -10.19
CA TYR A 304 -4.86 -12.97 -10.22
C TYR A 304 -5.69 -11.75 -9.78
N SER A 305 -5.24 -11.05 -8.74
CA SER A 305 -5.94 -9.89 -8.18
C SER A 305 -5.73 -8.61 -8.96
N TRP A 306 -4.78 -8.57 -9.91
CA TRP A 306 -4.44 -7.36 -10.64
C TRP A 306 -5.63 -6.75 -11.39
N PRO A 307 -5.78 -5.41 -11.39
CA PRO A 307 -6.80 -4.75 -12.19
C PRO A 307 -6.55 -4.93 -13.69
N SER A 308 -7.60 -5.29 -14.44
CA SER A 308 -7.55 -5.38 -15.91
C SER A 308 -7.13 -4.08 -16.57
N ASP A 309 -7.46 -2.96 -15.95
CA ASP A 309 -7.31 -1.61 -16.50
C ASP A 309 -5.84 -1.12 -16.45
N LYS A 310 -4.96 -1.84 -15.73
CA LYS A 310 -3.56 -1.48 -15.50
C LYS A 310 -2.56 -2.35 -16.28
N GLY A 311 -3.05 -3.18 -17.20
CA GLY A 311 -2.21 -4.09 -17.99
C GLY A 311 -1.80 -5.35 -17.22
N PRO A 312 -1.23 -6.36 -17.90
CA PRO A 312 -0.84 -7.61 -17.26
C PRO A 312 0.45 -7.48 -16.44
N VAL A 313 0.55 -8.28 -15.39
CA VAL A 313 1.77 -8.43 -14.57
C VAL A 313 2.58 -9.63 -15.08
N GLY A 314 3.86 -9.42 -15.34
CA GLY A 314 4.79 -10.49 -15.72
C GLY A 314 5.28 -11.26 -14.50
N VAL A 315 5.09 -12.59 -14.50
CA VAL A 315 5.60 -13.52 -13.50
C VAL A 315 6.54 -14.53 -14.18
N PRO A 316 7.59 -15.04 -13.51
CA PRO A 316 8.00 -14.77 -12.12
C PRO A 316 8.67 -13.39 -11.94
N PHE A 317 8.70 -12.87 -10.72
CA PHE A 317 9.36 -11.60 -10.43
C PHE A 317 10.88 -11.76 -10.35
N PRO A 318 11.66 -10.76 -10.78
CA PRO A 318 13.10 -10.77 -10.58
C PRO A 318 13.43 -10.80 -9.08
N SER A 319 14.53 -11.46 -8.73
CA SER A 319 15.04 -11.52 -7.36
C SER A 319 16.46 -10.96 -7.31
N MET A 320 16.77 -10.25 -6.22
CA MET A 320 18.05 -9.62 -5.95
C MET A 320 18.40 -9.81 -4.48
N THR A 321 19.69 -9.99 -4.17
CA THR A 321 20.12 -10.05 -2.77
C THR A 321 20.16 -8.66 -2.15
N PHE A 322 20.01 -8.55 -0.83
CA PHE A 322 20.14 -7.30 -0.09
C PHE A 322 21.50 -6.63 -0.35
N ALA A 323 22.57 -7.42 -0.41
CA ALA A 323 23.92 -6.93 -0.72
C ALA A 323 24.01 -6.32 -2.12
N GLU A 324 23.42 -6.95 -3.14
CA GLU A 324 23.36 -6.42 -4.50
C GLU A 324 22.49 -5.17 -4.60
N ALA A 325 21.36 -5.14 -3.90
CA ALA A 325 20.45 -3.99 -3.87
C ALA A 325 21.15 -2.77 -3.25
N LEU A 326 21.82 -2.95 -2.11
CA LEU A 326 22.57 -1.89 -1.46
C LEU A 326 23.77 -1.43 -2.30
N ALA A 327 24.51 -2.37 -2.90
CA ALA A 327 25.68 -2.04 -3.73
C ALA A 327 25.32 -1.34 -5.04
N SER A 328 24.21 -1.73 -5.69
CA SER A 328 23.81 -1.25 -7.02
C SER A 328 22.84 -0.07 -6.99
N TYR A 329 22.06 0.09 -5.92
CA TYR A 329 21.03 1.13 -5.82
C TYR A 329 21.09 1.94 -4.52
N GLY A 330 21.86 1.52 -3.51
CA GLY A 330 22.01 2.28 -2.27
C GLY A 330 20.84 2.15 -1.31
N THR A 331 19.89 1.26 -1.60
CA THR A 331 18.71 1.00 -0.79
C THR A 331 18.26 -0.44 -0.97
N ASP A 332 17.64 -0.96 0.08
CA ASP A 332 16.87 -2.20 0.14
C ASP A 332 15.56 -2.17 -0.66
N LYS A 333 15.06 -1.01 -1.06
CA LYS A 333 13.84 -0.83 -1.85
C LYS A 333 14.08 -0.09 -3.17
N PRO A 334 14.83 -0.69 -4.12
CA PRO A 334 15.20 0.01 -5.35
C PRO A 334 14.01 0.19 -6.29
N ASP A 335 13.92 1.36 -6.91
CA ASP A 335 13.02 1.57 -8.07
C ASP A 335 13.74 1.08 -9.34
N THR A 336 13.35 -0.09 -9.84
CA THR A 336 14.00 -0.75 -10.99
C THR A 336 13.46 -0.30 -12.35
N ARG A 337 12.48 0.62 -12.40
CA ARG A 337 11.91 1.12 -13.67
C ARG A 337 12.91 1.91 -14.51
N PHE A 338 13.86 2.55 -13.85
CA PHE A 338 14.90 3.34 -14.50
C PHE A 338 16.29 2.86 -14.09
N GLY A 339 17.29 3.15 -14.93
CA GLY A 339 18.67 2.76 -14.72
C GLY A 339 19.38 3.54 -13.61
N MET A 340 20.53 4.14 -13.95
CA MET A 340 21.41 4.86 -13.02
C MET A 340 21.91 3.98 -11.87
N LYS A 341 22.48 2.82 -12.21
CA LYS A 341 23.09 1.94 -11.21
C LYS A 341 24.33 2.60 -10.60
N ILE A 342 24.55 2.33 -9.33
CA ILE A 342 25.78 2.64 -8.61
C ILE A 342 26.85 1.66 -9.09
N VAL A 343 27.99 2.21 -9.50
CA VAL A 343 29.13 1.43 -9.97
C VAL A 343 30.32 1.74 -9.08
N ASP A 344 31.02 0.68 -8.67
CA ASP A 344 32.28 0.80 -7.97
C ASP A 344 33.41 1.11 -8.96
N ILE A 345 34.09 2.22 -8.71
CA ILE A 345 35.19 2.75 -9.52
C ILE A 345 36.48 2.83 -8.70
N SER A 346 36.51 2.28 -7.48
CA SER A 346 37.66 2.34 -6.57
C SER A 346 38.96 1.85 -7.22
N ASP A 347 38.88 0.83 -8.08
CA ASP A 347 40.04 0.27 -8.78
C ASP A 347 40.72 1.25 -9.73
N VAL A 348 39.95 2.16 -10.33
CA VAL A 348 40.46 3.18 -11.27
C VAL A 348 41.24 4.28 -10.52
N PHE A 349 40.91 4.51 -9.24
CA PHE A 349 41.42 5.64 -8.46
C PHE A 349 42.53 5.28 -7.47
N ARG A 350 43.01 4.02 -7.45
CA ARG A 350 44.09 3.59 -6.52
C ARG A 350 45.39 4.36 -6.70
N ASN A 351 45.69 4.82 -7.92
CA ASN A 351 46.95 5.49 -8.28
C ASN A 351 46.82 7.01 -8.44
N THR A 352 45.70 7.61 -8.02
CA THR A 352 45.41 9.04 -8.25
C THR A 352 45.96 9.91 -7.11
N GLU A 353 46.52 11.09 -7.42
CA GLU A 353 47.09 12.00 -6.40
C GLU A 353 46.05 12.94 -5.72
N VAL A 354 44.76 12.76 -6.04
CA VAL A 354 43.67 13.57 -5.47
C VAL A 354 43.42 13.18 -4.01
N GLY A 355 43.78 14.07 -3.08
CA GLY A 355 43.70 13.85 -1.62
C GLY A 355 42.35 13.32 -1.14
N PHE A 356 41.23 13.90 -1.59
CA PHE A 356 39.87 13.45 -1.22
C PHE A 356 39.60 11.95 -1.52
N LEU A 357 40.16 11.43 -2.63
CA LEU A 357 39.98 10.04 -3.03
C LEU A 357 40.94 9.11 -2.28
N GLN A 358 42.18 9.55 -2.07
CA GLN A 358 43.18 8.81 -1.31
C GLN A 358 42.80 8.65 0.16
N ASP A 359 42.28 9.70 0.78
CA ASP A 359 41.83 9.66 2.18
C ASP A 359 40.68 8.66 2.39
N ALA A 360 39.80 8.55 1.39
CA ALA A 360 38.74 7.55 1.39
C ALA A 360 39.29 6.14 1.20
N LEU A 361 40.14 5.91 0.20
CA LEU A 361 40.71 4.58 -0.12
C LEU A 361 41.70 4.07 0.94
N SER A 362 42.27 4.95 1.75
CA SER A 362 43.17 4.58 2.85
C SER A 362 42.47 3.87 4.01
N LYS A 363 41.13 3.98 4.11
CA LYS A 363 40.34 3.32 5.16
C LYS A 363 39.90 1.92 4.71
N PRO A 364 39.93 0.91 5.60
CA PRO A 364 39.60 -0.49 5.24
C PRO A 364 38.15 -0.69 4.75
N GLN A 365 37.23 0.20 5.08
CA GLN A 365 35.84 0.21 4.59
C GLN A 365 35.55 1.35 3.59
N GLY A 366 36.60 1.99 3.09
CA GLY A 366 36.51 3.10 2.16
C GLY A 366 36.34 2.64 0.71
N THR A 367 35.50 3.35 -0.04
CA THR A 367 35.20 3.05 -1.45
C THR A 367 34.90 4.33 -2.21
N VAL A 368 35.19 4.32 -3.51
CA VAL A 368 34.82 5.37 -4.45
C VAL A 368 33.77 4.82 -5.40
N LYS A 369 32.60 5.43 -5.41
CA LYS A 369 31.45 5.00 -6.21
C LYS A 369 30.91 6.14 -7.05
N ALA A 370 30.30 5.78 -8.18
CA ALA A 370 29.68 6.75 -9.08
C ALA A 370 28.33 6.29 -9.60
N ILE A 371 27.52 7.27 -9.99
CA ILE A 371 26.29 7.07 -10.77
C ILE A 371 26.38 7.82 -12.09
N ARG A 372 25.86 7.21 -13.16
CA ARG A 372 25.72 7.83 -14.48
C ARG A 372 24.31 8.40 -14.62
N ILE A 373 24.24 9.68 -14.96
CA ILE A 373 23.00 10.38 -15.31
C ILE A 373 22.94 10.50 -16.83
N PRO A 374 22.13 9.68 -17.52
CA PRO A 374 21.98 9.75 -18.96
C PRO A 374 21.39 11.11 -19.39
N GLU A 375 21.94 11.71 -20.45
CA GLU A 375 21.52 13.01 -21.00
C GLU A 375 21.54 14.18 -19.99
N GLY A 376 22.15 13.99 -18.82
CA GLY A 376 22.18 14.97 -17.75
C GLY A 376 22.82 16.30 -18.18
N ALA A 377 23.75 16.29 -19.13
CA ALA A 377 24.48 17.49 -19.55
C ALA A 377 23.61 18.44 -20.38
N LYS A 378 22.56 17.91 -21.02
CA LYS A 378 21.59 18.66 -21.83
C LYS A 378 20.47 19.23 -20.97
N TYR A 379 19.97 18.43 -20.03
CA TYR A 379 18.80 18.80 -19.23
C TYR A 379 19.13 19.51 -17.92
N LEU A 380 20.24 19.21 -17.24
CA LEU A 380 20.59 19.82 -15.96
C LEU A 380 21.23 21.21 -16.16
N LYS A 381 20.87 22.15 -15.28
CA LYS A 381 21.46 23.50 -15.22
C LYS A 381 22.44 23.55 -14.05
N ARG A 382 23.35 24.53 -14.08
CA ARG A 382 24.33 24.77 -13.01
C ARG A 382 23.70 24.86 -11.61
N LYS A 383 22.54 25.50 -11.50
CA LYS A 383 21.78 25.60 -10.23
C LYS A 383 21.37 24.24 -9.67
N ASP A 384 21.00 23.28 -10.50
CA ASP A 384 20.57 21.95 -10.05
C ASP A 384 21.77 21.13 -9.56
N ILE A 385 22.91 21.28 -10.24
CA ILE A 385 24.17 20.65 -9.83
C ILE A 385 24.64 21.21 -8.48
N GLU A 386 24.50 22.52 -8.27
CA GLU A 386 24.73 23.13 -6.96
C GLU A 386 23.74 22.64 -5.90
N SER A 387 22.48 22.41 -6.26
CA SER A 387 21.47 21.81 -5.38
C SER A 387 21.85 20.38 -4.98
N ILE A 388 22.33 19.56 -5.93
CA ILE A 388 22.81 18.20 -5.68
C ILE A 388 24.00 18.21 -4.71
N ARG A 389 24.96 19.12 -4.89
CA ARG A 389 26.11 19.26 -3.99
C ARG A 389 25.69 19.70 -2.59
N LYS A 390 24.77 20.67 -2.49
CA LYS A 390 24.21 21.11 -1.19
C LYS A 390 23.46 19.98 -0.49
N PHE A 391 22.64 19.23 -1.22
CA PHE A 391 21.92 18.09 -0.67
C PHE A 391 22.86 17.06 -0.02
N ALA A 392 23.98 16.76 -0.68
CA ALA A 392 24.99 15.83 -0.17
C ALA A 392 25.69 16.36 1.10
N ALA A 393 26.05 17.65 1.12
CA ALA A 393 26.64 18.30 2.27
C ALA A 393 25.67 18.34 3.47
N ASP A 394 24.42 18.75 3.24
CA ASP A 394 23.42 18.96 4.30
C ASP A 394 22.95 17.64 4.95
N HIS A 395 22.82 16.57 4.18
CA HIS A 395 22.23 15.30 4.67
C HIS A 395 23.26 14.25 5.11
N PHE A 396 24.49 14.31 4.61
CA PHE A 396 25.49 13.26 4.82
C PHE A 396 26.89 13.77 5.15
N ASP A 397 27.12 15.09 5.14
CA ASP A 397 28.44 15.69 5.32
C ASP A 397 29.50 15.08 4.37
N GLN A 398 29.08 14.81 3.12
CA GLN A 398 29.90 14.16 2.10
C GLN A 398 29.99 15.01 0.84
N GLU A 399 31.20 15.07 0.27
CA GLU A 399 31.40 15.75 -1.00
C GLU A 399 30.99 14.87 -2.19
N VAL A 400 30.31 15.51 -3.15
CA VAL A 400 29.95 14.93 -4.43
C VAL A 400 30.59 15.74 -5.53
N LEU A 401 31.30 15.04 -6.41
CA LEU A 401 32.01 15.60 -7.55
C LEU A 401 31.24 15.31 -8.85
N PRO A 402 30.58 16.31 -9.45
CA PRO A 402 30.01 16.18 -10.78
C PRO A 402 31.10 16.28 -11.85
N VAL A 403 31.20 15.27 -12.72
CA VAL A 403 32.18 15.17 -13.80
C VAL A 403 31.47 15.19 -15.15
N PHE A 404 31.80 16.18 -15.98
CA PHE A 404 31.34 16.32 -17.37
C PHE A 404 32.43 15.89 -18.35
N LEU A 405 32.17 14.85 -19.15
CA LEU A 405 33.19 14.22 -19.98
C LEU A 405 33.37 14.87 -21.37
N LYS A 406 32.30 15.38 -21.97
CA LYS A 406 32.34 15.97 -23.33
C LYS A 406 31.50 17.24 -23.43
N ALA A 407 30.19 17.18 -23.24
CA ALA A 407 29.33 18.36 -23.21
C ALA A 407 29.61 19.22 -21.95
N ASN A 408 29.60 20.55 -22.07
CA ASN A 408 29.77 21.50 -20.95
C ASN A 408 31.05 21.32 -20.09
N ARG A 409 32.18 20.90 -20.67
CA ARG A 409 33.50 20.78 -19.98
C ARG A 409 33.93 22.01 -19.17
N ASN A 410 33.44 23.20 -19.52
CA ASN A 410 33.71 24.44 -18.79
C ASN A 410 33.08 24.47 -17.38
N TRP A 411 32.12 23.59 -17.08
CA TRP A 411 31.48 23.49 -15.76
C TRP A 411 32.20 22.53 -14.81
N ASN A 412 33.24 21.84 -15.29
CA ASN A 412 34.08 21.00 -14.45
C ASN A 412 34.83 21.84 -13.42
N SER A 413 34.78 21.42 -12.15
CA SER A 413 35.66 21.93 -11.11
C SER A 413 37.13 21.59 -11.45
N PRO A 414 38.11 22.31 -10.87
CA PRO A 414 39.53 21.99 -11.05
C PRO A 414 39.86 20.52 -10.73
N VAL A 415 39.23 19.97 -9.68
CA VAL A 415 39.36 18.57 -9.27
C VAL A 415 38.77 17.62 -10.31
N ALA A 416 37.60 17.94 -10.90
CA ALA A 416 37.03 17.14 -11.97
C ALA A 416 37.88 17.15 -13.25
N LYS A 417 38.61 18.24 -13.52
CA LYS A 417 39.56 18.32 -14.66
C LYS A 417 40.78 17.42 -14.44
N LEU A 418 41.36 17.42 -13.25
CA LEU A 418 42.47 16.52 -12.86
C LEU A 418 42.06 15.04 -12.97
N VAL A 419 40.91 14.69 -12.40
CA VAL A 419 40.34 13.32 -12.48
C VAL A 419 40.15 12.88 -13.95
N MET A 420 39.74 13.83 -14.80
CA MET A 420 39.51 13.55 -16.21
C MET A 420 40.80 13.39 -17.02
N GLU A 421 41.83 14.19 -16.74
CA GLU A 421 43.13 14.11 -17.42
C GLU A 421 43.85 12.80 -17.09
N GLU A 422 43.80 12.34 -15.84
CA GLU A 422 44.50 11.13 -15.41
C GLU A 422 43.69 9.85 -15.68
N GLN A 423 42.38 9.86 -15.42
CA GLN A 423 41.56 8.63 -15.36
C GLN A 423 40.31 8.65 -16.26
N GLY A 424 40.15 9.67 -17.11
CA GLY A 424 38.93 9.86 -17.91
C GLY A 424 38.58 8.68 -18.83
N LEU A 425 39.58 8.03 -19.44
CA LEU A 425 39.35 6.86 -20.30
C LEU A 425 38.89 5.62 -19.51
N GLY A 426 39.44 5.42 -18.31
CA GLY A 426 39.03 4.33 -17.41
C GLY A 426 37.59 4.53 -16.94
N LEU A 427 37.23 5.77 -16.60
CA LEU A 427 35.88 6.14 -16.18
C LEU A 427 34.84 5.96 -17.31
N ILE A 428 35.17 6.37 -18.54
CA ILE A 428 34.30 6.18 -19.71
C ILE A 428 34.02 4.69 -19.96
N ARG A 429 35.06 3.84 -19.90
CA ARG A 429 34.92 2.39 -20.10
C ARG A 429 34.08 1.74 -19.01
N ARG A 430 34.29 2.12 -17.75
CA ARG A 430 33.63 1.46 -16.60
C ARG A 430 32.17 1.84 -16.44
N MET A 431 31.81 3.09 -16.78
CA MET A 431 30.45 3.64 -16.66
C MET A 431 29.66 3.58 -17.98
N GLU A 432 30.29 3.13 -19.07
CA GLU A 432 29.69 3.11 -20.42
C GLU A 432 29.06 4.46 -20.82
N ASN A 433 29.77 5.56 -20.57
CA ASN A 433 29.21 6.92 -20.73
C ASN A 433 29.11 7.35 -22.20
N GLN A 434 28.04 8.10 -22.51
CA GLN A 434 27.85 8.80 -23.78
C GLN A 434 28.23 10.30 -23.68
N GLU A 435 28.17 11.02 -24.80
CA GLU A 435 28.69 12.41 -24.89
C GLU A 435 27.91 13.43 -24.05
N GLU A 436 26.61 13.19 -23.84
CA GLU A 436 25.70 14.07 -23.09
C GLU A 436 25.46 13.61 -21.63
N ASP A 437 26.20 12.62 -21.15
CA ASP A 437 26.04 12.07 -19.80
C ASP A 437 26.84 12.84 -18.75
N VAL A 438 26.33 12.82 -17.51
CA VAL A 438 27.01 13.38 -16.33
C VAL A 438 27.28 12.27 -15.34
N VAL A 439 28.50 12.23 -14.79
CA VAL A 439 28.85 11.29 -13.73
C VAL A 439 28.90 12.02 -12.41
N LEU A 440 28.16 11.53 -11.41
CA LEU A 440 28.31 11.98 -10.03
C LEU A 440 29.19 10.98 -9.29
N LEU A 441 30.30 11.46 -8.74
CA LEU A 441 31.29 10.68 -8.01
C LEU A 441 31.26 11.06 -6.53
N THR A 442 31.32 10.07 -5.65
CA THR A 442 31.54 10.29 -4.21
C THR A 442 32.52 9.26 -3.66
N ALA A 443 33.17 9.62 -2.55
CA ALA A 443 34.14 8.78 -1.86
C ALA A 443 33.91 8.81 -0.35
N GLY A 444 34.03 7.65 0.30
CA GLY A 444 33.84 7.54 1.74
C GLY A 444 33.58 6.10 2.19
N GLU A 445 32.98 5.94 3.37
CA GLU A 445 32.57 4.64 3.90
C GLU A 445 31.52 3.98 2.98
N HIS A 446 31.63 2.68 2.74
CA HIS A 446 30.75 1.94 1.83
C HIS A 446 29.25 2.17 2.05
N LYS A 447 28.76 2.03 3.29
CA LYS A 447 27.34 2.20 3.60
C LYS A 447 26.86 3.64 3.33
N ARG A 448 27.65 4.63 3.76
CA ARG A 448 27.34 6.05 3.58
C ARG A 448 27.34 6.47 2.11
N ALA A 449 28.37 6.08 1.36
CA ALA A 449 28.49 6.37 -0.07
C ALA A 449 27.33 5.74 -0.88
N CYS A 450 26.95 4.49 -0.57
CA CYS A 450 25.80 3.85 -1.21
C CYS A 450 24.49 4.57 -0.87
N SER A 451 24.24 4.87 0.41
CA SER A 451 23.03 5.57 0.84
C SER A 451 22.89 6.96 0.20
N LEU A 452 24.00 7.71 0.13
CA LEU A 452 24.05 9.02 -0.52
C LEU A 452 23.71 8.93 -2.01
N LEU A 453 24.42 8.06 -2.75
CA LEU A 453 24.19 7.89 -4.18
C LEU A 453 22.79 7.35 -4.49
N GLY A 454 22.25 6.49 -3.63
CA GLY A 454 20.88 5.99 -3.75
C GLY A 454 19.83 7.09 -3.62
N LYS A 455 19.99 8.01 -2.68
CA LYS A 455 19.10 9.19 -2.56
C LYS A 455 19.31 10.16 -3.72
N LEU A 456 20.55 10.46 -4.08
CA LEU A 456 20.86 11.34 -5.21
C LEU A 456 20.33 10.81 -6.54
N ARG A 457 20.29 9.49 -6.72
CA ARG A 457 19.67 8.85 -7.87
C ARG A 457 18.18 9.20 -7.99
N LEU A 458 17.43 9.19 -6.87
CA LEU A 458 16.01 9.57 -6.86
C LEU A 458 15.83 11.06 -7.13
N GLU A 459 16.63 11.92 -6.48
CA GLU A 459 16.61 13.37 -6.70
C GLU A 459 16.94 13.73 -8.16
N CYS A 460 17.91 13.05 -8.78
CA CYS A 460 18.25 13.25 -10.18
C CYS A 460 17.10 12.82 -11.11
N ALA A 461 16.38 11.75 -10.78
CA ALA A 461 15.20 11.34 -11.53
C ALA A 461 14.09 12.40 -11.43
N ASP A 462 13.81 12.92 -10.23
CA ASP A 462 12.81 13.98 -10.01
C ASP A 462 13.16 15.26 -10.80
N LEU A 463 14.43 15.66 -10.82
CA LEU A 463 14.91 16.84 -11.56
C LEU A 463 14.81 16.67 -13.08
N LEU A 464 15.10 15.49 -13.61
CA LEU A 464 14.99 15.20 -15.05
C LEU A 464 13.54 15.12 -15.50
N GLU A 465 12.65 14.53 -14.69
CA GLU A 465 11.22 14.47 -14.95
C GLU A 465 10.57 15.85 -14.92
N ALA A 466 10.97 16.72 -14.00
CA ALA A 466 10.53 18.11 -13.97
C ALA A 466 10.87 18.90 -15.26
N ARG A 467 11.77 18.37 -16.10
CA ARG A 467 12.21 18.97 -17.37
C ARG A 467 11.71 18.24 -18.62
N GLY A 468 10.81 17.27 -18.44
CA GLY A 468 10.13 16.59 -19.52
C GLY A 468 10.78 15.30 -20.00
N VAL A 469 11.80 14.77 -19.30
CA VAL A 469 12.34 13.43 -19.56
C VAL A 469 11.58 12.43 -18.69
N LEU A 470 10.71 11.62 -19.30
CA LEU A 470 9.96 10.59 -18.57
C LEU A 470 10.86 9.38 -18.30
N LEU A 471 11.45 9.32 -17.09
CA LEU A 471 12.28 8.20 -16.63
C LEU A 471 11.44 7.11 -15.96
N ARG A 472 10.51 7.49 -15.08
CA ARG A 472 9.61 6.56 -14.39
C ARG A 472 8.25 6.62 -15.05
N ASP A 473 7.94 5.64 -15.90
CA ASP A 473 6.60 5.50 -16.44
C ASP A 473 5.62 5.09 -15.30
N PRO A 474 4.57 5.89 -15.02
CA PRO A 474 3.55 5.53 -14.03
C PRO A 474 2.67 4.35 -14.47
N ALA A 475 2.65 4.01 -15.77
CA ALA A 475 1.90 2.86 -16.29
C ALA A 475 2.67 1.54 -16.11
N LEU A 476 3.98 1.59 -15.92
CA LEU A 476 4.82 0.41 -15.72
C LEU A 476 4.93 0.07 -14.23
N PHE A 477 4.67 -1.20 -13.91
CA PHE A 477 4.82 -1.75 -12.57
C PHE A 477 5.99 -2.74 -12.56
N SER A 478 7.03 -2.42 -11.79
CA SER A 478 8.21 -3.25 -11.64
C SER A 478 8.26 -3.84 -10.25
N PHE A 479 7.99 -5.15 -10.16
CA PHE A 479 8.13 -5.93 -8.94
C PHE A 479 9.55 -6.47 -8.80
N LEU A 480 10.04 -6.54 -7.57
CA LEU A 480 11.35 -7.11 -7.23
C LEU A 480 11.29 -7.80 -5.87
N TRP A 481 11.80 -9.01 -5.80
CA TRP A 481 12.10 -9.68 -4.52
C TRP A 481 13.48 -9.29 -4.04
N VAL A 482 13.57 -8.77 -2.82
CA VAL A 482 14.84 -8.61 -2.12
C VAL A 482 14.97 -9.73 -1.10
N VAL A 483 16.08 -10.45 -1.11
CA VAL A 483 16.33 -11.64 -0.26
C VAL A 483 17.69 -11.55 0.42
N ASP A 484 18.01 -12.49 1.30
CA ASP A 484 19.31 -12.59 1.97
C ASP A 484 19.65 -11.36 2.84
N PHE A 485 18.65 -10.86 3.57
CA PHE A 485 18.87 -9.79 4.55
C PHE A 485 19.75 -10.27 5.71
N PRO A 486 20.53 -9.37 6.34
CA PRO A 486 21.21 -9.70 7.59
C PRO A 486 20.19 -10.07 8.67
N LEU A 487 20.55 -11.02 9.55
CA LEU A 487 19.69 -11.41 10.67
C LEU A 487 19.75 -10.41 11.82
N PHE A 488 20.96 -9.88 12.08
CA PHE A 488 21.22 -8.92 13.15
C PHE A 488 21.84 -7.64 12.61
N LEU A 489 21.54 -6.52 13.27
CA LEU A 489 22.20 -5.24 13.08
C LEU A 489 22.80 -4.78 14.42
N PRO A 490 23.91 -4.03 14.43
CA PRO A 490 24.39 -3.39 15.64
C PRO A 490 23.43 -2.25 16.05
N LYS A 491 23.13 -2.13 17.34
CA LYS A 491 22.28 -1.03 17.86
C LYS A 491 22.95 0.32 17.62
N GLU A 492 22.14 1.32 17.26
CA GLU A 492 22.62 2.69 17.04
C GLU A 492 23.24 3.30 18.31
N GLU A 493 22.63 3.05 19.49
CA GLU A 493 23.11 3.59 20.76
C GLU A 493 24.38 2.89 21.27
N ASN A 494 24.49 1.57 21.06
CA ASN A 494 25.58 0.74 21.55
C ASN A 494 25.98 -0.29 20.48
N PRO A 495 26.97 0.00 19.63
CA PRO A 495 27.36 -0.88 18.52
C PRO A 495 27.84 -2.28 18.93
N GLY A 496 28.20 -2.49 20.19
CA GLY A 496 28.57 -3.80 20.73
C GLY A 496 27.37 -4.69 21.10
N GLU A 497 26.14 -4.16 21.04
CA GLU A 497 24.91 -4.93 21.21
C GLU A 497 24.21 -5.11 19.87
N LEU A 498 23.60 -6.28 19.68
CA LEU A 498 22.86 -6.62 18.49
C LEU A 498 21.36 -6.36 18.69
N GLU A 499 20.70 -5.98 17.61
CA GLU A 499 19.25 -5.96 17.45
C GLU A 499 18.85 -6.82 16.25
N SER A 500 17.62 -7.32 16.26
CA SER A 500 17.09 -8.05 15.11
C SER A 500 16.85 -7.09 13.95
N ALA A 501 17.32 -7.43 12.74
CA ALA A 501 17.11 -6.58 11.58
C ALA A 501 15.62 -6.39 11.21
N HIS A 502 14.80 -7.41 11.49
CA HIS A 502 13.36 -7.38 11.22
C HIS A 502 12.58 -7.85 12.46
N HIS A 503 12.39 -9.16 12.60
CA HIS A 503 11.71 -9.76 13.75
C HIS A 503 12.60 -10.78 14.45
N PRO A 504 12.61 -10.85 15.80
CA PRO A 504 13.33 -11.86 16.58
C PRO A 504 13.06 -13.34 16.26
N PHE A 505 12.01 -13.66 15.50
CA PHE A 505 11.59 -15.04 15.20
C PHE A 505 12.00 -15.50 13.80
N THR A 506 12.86 -14.72 13.14
CA THR A 506 13.27 -14.97 11.76
C THR A 506 14.30 -16.10 11.70
N ALA A 507 14.08 -17.07 10.82
CA ALA A 507 15.00 -18.18 10.63
C ALA A 507 16.34 -17.70 10.02
N PRO A 508 17.49 -18.16 10.55
CA PRO A 508 18.78 -17.96 9.90
C PRO A 508 18.83 -18.73 8.58
N HIS A 509 19.65 -18.26 7.64
CA HIS A 509 19.92 -19.02 6.43
C HIS A 509 20.60 -20.35 6.80
N PRO A 510 20.18 -21.51 6.26
CA PRO A 510 20.71 -22.82 6.67
C PRO A 510 22.23 -22.95 6.58
N SER A 511 22.86 -22.30 5.59
CA SER A 511 24.31 -22.29 5.41
C SER A 511 25.06 -21.51 6.49
N ASP A 512 24.40 -20.58 7.18
CA ASP A 512 25.04 -19.61 8.07
C ASP A 512 24.77 -19.92 9.55
N ILE A 513 24.06 -21.02 9.86
CA ILE A 513 23.70 -21.41 11.24
C ILE A 513 24.95 -21.52 12.13
N HIS A 514 26.06 -22.04 11.60
CA HIS A 514 27.32 -22.17 12.34
C HIS A 514 27.91 -20.81 12.74
N LEU A 515 27.65 -19.75 11.97
CA LEU A 515 28.15 -18.40 12.24
C LEU A 515 27.40 -17.73 13.40
N LEU A 516 26.23 -18.23 13.82
CA LEU A 516 25.49 -17.67 14.95
C LEU A 516 26.30 -17.66 16.25
N HIS A 517 27.18 -18.65 16.43
CA HIS A 517 28.00 -18.80 17.63
C HIS A 517 29.36 -18.10 17.54
N THR A 518 29.84 -17.83 16.31
CA THR A 518 31.19 -17.27 16.08
C THR A 518 31.14 -15.80 15.67
N GLU A 519 30.35 -15.48 14.65
CA GLU A 519 30.28 -14.16 14.00
C GLU A 519 28.82 -13.82 13.64
N PRO A 520 27.97 -13.51 14.64
CA PRO A 520 26.54 -13.31 14.45
C PRO A 520 26.19 -12.17 13.47
N GLU A 521 27.07 -11.18 13.32
CA GLU A 521 26.90 -10.04 12.40
C GLU A 521 26.88 -10.43 10.91
N LYS A 522 27.48 -11.57 10.56
CA LYS A 522 27.55 -12.06 9.16
C LYS A 522 26.42 -13.00 8.79
N VAL A 523 25.57 -13.37 9.74
CA VAL A 523 24.50 -14.35 9.52
C VAL A 523 23.41 -13.73 8.67
N ARG A 524 23.11 -14.36 7.53
CA ARG A 524 21.93 -14.00 6.72
C ARG A 524 20.67 -14.66 7.27
N SER A 525 19.55 -14.06 6.94
CA SER A 525 18.21 -14.51 7.32
C SER A 525 17.44 -15.03 6.11
N GLN A 526 16.44 -15.88 6.36
CA GLN A 526 15.42 -16.25 5.38
C GLN A 526 14.28 -15.21 5.34
N HIS A 527 14.65 -13.93 5.39
CA HIS A 527 13.75 -12.80 5.21
C HIS A 527 13.70 -12.39 3.75
N TYR A 528 12.54 -11.89 3.33
CA TYR A 528 12.31 -11.44 1.97
C TYR A 528 11.28 -10.33 1.93
N ASP A 529 11.59 -9.33 1.12
CA ASP A 529 10.73 -8.19 0.86
C ASP A 529 10.28 -8.15 -0.59
N LEU A 530 9.02 -7.80 -0.78
CA LEU A 530 8.46 -7.48 -2.08
C LEU A 530 8.48 -5.96 -2.25
N VAL A 531 9.21 -5.51 -3.25
CA VAL A 531 9.33 -4.10 -3.61
C VAL A 531 8.57 -3.87 -4.92
N LEU A 532 7.80 -2.78 -4.97
CA LEU A 532 7.11 -2.30 -6.16
C LEU A 532 7.46 -0.82 -6.37
N ASN A 533 8.05 -0.49 -7.53
CA ASN A 533 8.37 0.88 -7.92
C ASN A 533 9.15 1.67 -6.83
N GLY A 534 10.09 1.02 -6.15
CA GLY A 534 10.89 1.62 -5.07
C GLY A 534 10.20 1.72 -3.72
N SER A 535 9.03 1.10 -3.56
CA SER A 535 8.30 1.03 -2.30
C SER A 535 8.14 -0.41 -1.85
N GLU A 536 8.46 -0.70 -0.60
CA GLU A 536 8.21 -1.99 0.04
C GLU A 536 6.69 -2.18 0.19
N VAL A 537 6.12 -3.16 -0.53
CA VAL A 537 4.67 -3.48 -0.50
C VAL A 537 4.34 -4.66 0.41
N GLY A 538 5.34 -5.45 0.79
CA GLY A 538 5.20 -6.46 1.82
C GLY A 538 6.53 -7.09 2.17
N GLY A 539 6.54 -7.77 3.31
CA GLY A 539 7.73 -8.37 3.88
C GLY A 539 7.36 -9.61 4.68
N GLY A 540 8.27 -10.57 4.70
CA GLY A 540 8.02 -11.88 5.27
C GLY A 540 9.29 -12.61 5.63
N SER A 541 9.15 -13.65 6.46
CA SER A 541 10.26 -14.55 6.71
C SER A 541 9.78 -15.95 7.03
N ILE A 542 10.67 -16.91 6.82
CA ILE A 542 10.55 -18.22 7.45
C ILE A 542 10.79 -18.05 8.96
N ARG A 543 9.97 -18.72 9.77
CA ARG A 543 10.03 -18.62 11.22
C ARG A 543 10.87 -19.73 11.81
N ILE A 544 11.51 -19.42 12.93
CA ILE A 544 12.16 -20.44 13.75
C ILE A 544 11.07 -21.28 14.42
N HIS A 545 11.08 -22.58 14.16
CA HIS A 545 10.19 -23.55 14.79
C HIS A 545 10.87 -24.27 15.98
N ASP A 546 12.21 -24.26 16.04
CA ASP A 546 12.98 -24.85 17.14
C ASP A 546 13.06 -23.88 18.33
N ALA A 547 12.44 -24.29 19.44
CA ALA A 547 12.44 -23.54 20.69
C ALA A 547 13.84 -23.38 21.31
N GLN A 548 14.76 -24.33 21.11
CA GLN A 548 16.13 -24.23 21.63
C GLN A 548 16.90 -23.11 20.92
N LEU A 549 16.84 -23.09 19.59
CA LEU A 549 17.42 -22.02 18.78
C LEU A 549 16.80 -20.67 19.12
N GLN A 550 15.47 -20.60 19.28
CA GLN A 550 14.78 -19.36 19.63
C GLN A 550 15.20 -18.82 21.00
N ARG A 551 15.35 -19.69 22.01
CA ARG A 551 15.86 -19.31 23.34
C ARG A 551 17.28 -18.76 23.25
N TYR A 552 18.16 -19.41 22.49
CA TYR A 552 19.53 -18.94 22.31
C TYR A 552 19.58 -17.53 21.71
N ILE A 553 18.76 -17.26 20.69
CA ILE A 553 18.68 -15.93 20.07
C ILE A 553 18.15 -14.87 21.05
N LEU A 554 17.06 -15.17 21.78
CA LEU A 554 16.47 -14.19 22.71
C LEU A 554 17.36 -13.93 23.92
N GLU A 555 17.89 -14.98 24.56
CA GLU A 555 18.64 -14.87 25.81
C GLU A 555 20.08 -14.41 25.58
N THR A 556 20.76 -14.97 24.58
CA THR A 556 22.21 -14.78 24.41
C THR A 556 22.52 -13.63 23.45
N LEU A 557 21.83 -13.56 22.32
CA LEU A 557 22.13 -12.58 21.27
C LEU A 557 21.40 -11.25 21.51
N LEU A 558 20.09 -11.30 21.74
CA LEU A 558 19.26 -10.09 21.90
C LEU A 558 19.12 -9.61 23.36
N LYS A 559 19.40 -10.49 24.34
CA LYS A 559 19.27 -10.24 25.79
C LYS A 559 17.86 -9.72 26.18
N GLU A 560 16.82 -10.23 25.53
CA GLU A 560 15.43 -9.84 25.77
C GLU A 560 14.79 -10.62 26.93
N ASP A 561 13.76 -10.06 27.57
CA ASP A 561 13.02 -10.74 28.64
C ASP A 561 12.12 -11.85 28.07
N VAL A 562 12.60 -13.08 28.18
CA VAL A 562 11.93 -14.31 27.77
C VAL A 562 10.56 -14.48 28.42
N LYS A 563 10.32 -13.92 29.60
CA LYS A 563 9.02 -14.05 30.28
C LYS A 563 7.88 -13.49 29.43
N LEU A 564 8.14 -12.43 28.67
CA LEU A 564 7.17 -11.82 27.76
C LEU A 564 6.80 -12.72 26.59
N LEU A 565 7.63 -13.69 26.23
CA LEU A 565 7.43 -14.60 25.10
C LEU A 565 7.30 -16.06 25.52
N SER A 566 7.19 -16.32 26.83
CA SER A 566 7.07 -17.66 27.41
C SER A 566 5.92 -18.47 26.80
N HIS A 567 4.77 -17.85 26.54
CA HIS A 567 3.61 -18.48 25.89
C HIS A 567 3.93 -18.97 24.47
N LEU A 568 4.76 -18.23 23.73
CA LEU A 568 5.16 -18.60 22.38
C LEU A 568 6.22 -19.70 22.41
N LEU A 569 7.24 -19.57 23.26
CA LEU A 569 8.28 -20.59 23.41
C LEU A 569 7.70 -21.94 23.86
N GLN A 570 6.74 -21.90 24.78
CA GLN A 570 6.04 -23.11 25.20
C GLN A 570 5.24 -23.73 24.05
N ALA A 571 4.61 -22.90 23.20
CA ALA A 571 3.92 -23.40 22.00
C ALA A 571 4.89 -24.03 20.99
N LEU A 572 6.11 -23.49 20.85
CA LEU A 572 7.15 -24.09 20.01
C LEU A 572 7.58 -25.48 20.51
N ASP A 573 7.74 -25.66 21.83
CA ASP A 573 8.09 -26.96 22.44
C ASP A 573 7.02 -28.04 22.21
N TYR A 574 5.75 -27.67 22.04
CA TYR A 574 4.65 -28.61 21.81
C TYR A 574 4.55 -29.10 20.34
N GLY A 575 5.62 -28.97 19.57
CA GLY A 575 5.72 -29.51 18.22
C GLY A 575 5.26 -28.52 17.15
N ALA A 576 5.81 -27.31 17.15
CA ALA A 576 5.57 -26.36 16.07
C ALA A 576 6.10 -26.90 14.72
N PRO A 577 5.29 -26.89 13.64
CA PRO A 577 5.77 -27.26 12.32
C PRO A 577 6.73 -26.17 11.79
N PRO A 578 7.62 -26.49 10.83
CA PRO A 578 8.30 -25.47 10.04
C PRO A 578 7.25 -24.60 9.36
N HIS A 579 7.31 -23.29 9.58
CA HIS A 579 6.30 -22.37 9.06
C HIS A 579 6.95 -21.06 8.60
N GLY A 580 6.25 -20.37 7.71
CA GLY A 580 6.70 -19.10 7.18
C GLY A 580 5.52 -18.31 6.64
N GLY A 581 5.73 -17.00 6.52
CA GLY A 581 4.66 -16.15 6.03
C GLY A 581 5.12 -14.76 5.67
N ILE A 582 4.17 -14.01 5.14
CA ILE A 582 4.36 -12.68 4.57
C ILE A 582 3.17 -11.80 4.90
N ALA A 583 3.44 -10.53 5.17
CA ALA A 583 2.42 -9.51 5.32
C ALA A 583 2.51 -8.51 4.16
N LEU A 584 1.42 -8.30 3.44
CA LEU A 584 1.32 -7.28 2.40
C LEU A 584 0.65 -6.02 2.97
N GLY A 585 1.29 -4.87 2.83
CA GLY A 585 0.73 -3.56 3.17
C GLY A 585 -0.33 -3.16 2.14
N LEU A 586 -1.60 -3.48 2.43
CA LEU A 586 -2.71 -3.27 1.50
C LEU A 586 -2.87 -1.80 1.11
N ASP A 587 -2.78 -0.89 2.06
CA ASP A 587 -2.92 0.55 1.79
C ASP A 587 -1.86 1.05 0.81
N ARG A 588 -0.61 0.60 0.97
CA ARG A 588 0.50 1.01 0.10
C ARG A 588 0.39 0.37 -1.28
N LEU A 589 0.03 -0.91 -1.35
CA LEU A 589 -0.21 -1.61 -2.62
C LEU A 589 -1.30 -0.92 -3.44
N ILE A 590 -2.46 -0.61 -2.84
CA ILE A 590 -3.55 0.09 -3.54
C ILE A 590 -3.14 1.52 -3.92
N CYS A 591 -2.39 2.22 -3.07
CA CYS A 591 -1.87 3.55 -3.39
C CYS A 591 -1.02 3.54 -4.67
N LEU A 592 -0.10 2.58 -4.79
CA LEU A 592 0.75 2.43 -5.98
C LEU A 592 -0.08 2.06 -7.22
N VAL A 593 -1.02 1.11 -7.10
CA VAL A 593 -1.87 0.66 -8.22
C VAL A 593 -2.79 1.78 -8.73
N THR A 594 -3.34 2.60 -7.82
CA THR A 594 -4.18 3.75 -8.17
C THR A 594 -3.36 4.94 -8.68
N GLY A 595 -2.05 4.99 -8.41
CA GLY A 595 -1.22 6.18 -8.67
C GLY A 595 -1.58 7.35 -7.76
N ALA A 596 -2.12 7.06 -6.57
CA ALA A 596 -2.51 8.09 -5.61
C ALA A 596 -1.27 8.75 -4.98
N PRO A 597 -1.30 10.07 -4.69
CA PRO A 597 -0.15 10.78 -4.13
C PRO A 597 0.13 10.43 -2.66
N SER A 598 -0.87 9.90 -1.94
CA SER A 598 -0.74 9.46 -0.55
C SER A 598 -1.67 8.29 -0.26
N ILE A 599 -1.29 7.45 0.70
CA ILE A 599 -2.13 6.35 1.19
C ILE A 599 -3.47 6.85 1.77
N ARG A 600 -3.57 8.13 2.15
CA ARG A 600 -4.81 8.76 2.62
C ARG A 600 -5.91 8.73 1.55
N ASP A 601 -5.54 8.75 0.27
CA ASP A 601 -6.49 8.75 -0.85
C ASP A 601 -7.05 7.36 -1.18
N VAL A 602 -6.56 6.30 -0.51
CA VAL A 602 -7.08 4.92 -0.63
C VAL A 602 -7.72 4.42 0.66
N ILE A 603 -7.76 5.27 1.69
CA ILE A 603 -8.42 5.03 2.98
C ILE A 603 -9.69 5.92 3.03
N ALA A 604 -10.81 5.35 3.48
CA ALA A 604 -12.07 6.08 3.53
C ALA A 604 -11.99 7.31 4.47
N PHE A 605 -11.54 7.08 5.71
CA PHE A 605 -11.40 8.10 6.76
C PHE A 605 -9.98 8.06 7.34
N PRO A 606 -9.00 8.70 6.66
CA PRO A 606 -7.61 8.70 7.11
C PRO A 606 -7.37 9.74 8.21
N LYS A 607 -6.28 9.56 8.97
CA LYS A 607 -5.80 10.57 9.93
C LYS A 607 -4.87 11.58 9.26
N SER A 608 -4.81 12.79 9.81
CA SER A 608 -3.86 13.84 9.41
C SER A 608 -2.42 13.48 9.78
N PHE A 609 -1.46 14.34 9.41
CA PHE A 609 -0.05 14.20 9.79
C PHE A 609 0.18 14.17 11.31
N ARG A 610 -0.71 14.74 12.11
CA ARG A 610 -0.61 14.67 13.58
C ARG A 610 -1.32 13.45 14.19
N GLY A 611 -1.80 12.52 13.36
CA GLY A 611 -2.62 11.39 13.81
C GLY A 611 -4.06 11.77 14.17
N GLN A 612 -4.46 13.02 13.94
CA GLN A 612 -5.79 13.53 14.27
C GLN A 612 -6.78 13.32 13.13
N ASP A 613 -8.01 12.94 13.45
CA ASP A 613 -9.13 12.97 12.52
C ASP A 613 -9.76 14.37 12.51
N LEU A 614 -9.57 15.11 11.41
CA LEU A 614 -10.09 16.47 11.25
C LEU A 614 -11.60 16.53 11.00
N MET A 615 -12.25 15.40 10.72
CA MET A 615 -13.69 15.35 10.50
C MET A 615 -14.46 15.27 11.81
N SER A 616 -13.95 14.50 12.76
CA SER A 616 -14.59 14.22 14.05
C SER A 616 -13.87 14.86 15.23
N ASP A 617 -12.80 15.61 14.98
CA ASP A 617 -11.93 16.21 15.99
C ASP A 617 -11.40 15.18 17.01
N ALA A 618 -11.00 14.00 16.51
CA ALA A 618 -10.41 12.95 17.34
C ALA A 618 -8.88 13.00 17.31
N PRO A 619 -8.16 12.77 18.43
CA PRO A 619 -8.64 12.45 19.77
C PRO A 619 -9.23 13.65 20.53
N ASP A 620 -10.12 13.38 21.49
CA ASP A 620 -10.83 14.38 22.30
C ASP A 620 -10.62 14.14 23.82
N PHE A 621 -10.96 15.12 24.64
CA PHE A 621 -10.90 15.04 26.09
C PHE A 621 -12.01 14.16 26.66
N ILE A 622 -11.66 13.33 27.63
CA ILE A 622 -12.60 12.44 28.32
C ILE A 622 -12.91 13.03 29.70
N PRO A 623 -14.20 13.12 30.11
CA PRO A 623 -14.57 13.56 31.44
C PRO A 623 -13.98 12.69 32.57
N PRO A 624 -13.62 13.25 33.73
CA PRO A 624 -13.01 12.49 34.83
C PRO A 624 -13.84 11.31 35.34
N GLU A 625 -15.17 11.37 35.25
CA GLU A 625 -16.08 10.29 35.62
C GLU A 625 -15.86 9.02 34.80
N ASP A 626 -15.50 9.16 33.52
CA ASP A 626 -15.23 8.04 32.61
C ASP A 626 -13.83 7.46 32.81
N LEU A 627 -12.90 8.23 33.39
CA LEU A 627 -11.54 7.76 33.74
C LEU A 627 -11.52 6.95 35.05
N LYS A 628 -12.47 7.22 35.96
CA LYS A 628 -12.53 6.60 37.30
C LYS A 628 -12.59 5.06 37.27
N PRO A 629 -13.38 4.39 36.40
CA PRO A 629 -13.42 2.94 36.30
C PRO A 629 -12.12 2.30 35.81
N TYR A 630 -11.24 3.08 35.19
CA TYR A 630 -9.95 2.63 34.65
C TYR A 630 -8.79 2.91 35.60
N HIS A 631 -9.04 3.58 36.74
CA HIS A 631 -8.02 3.89 37.74
C HIS A 631 -6.85 4.72 37.19
N ILE A 632 -7.12 5.60 36.22
CA ILE A 632 -6.12 6.48 35.59
C ILE A 632 -6.38 7.95 35.92
N GLN A 633 -5.31 8.73 35.96
CA GLN A 633 -5.34 10.18 36.08
C GLN A 633 -4.43 10.78 35.01
N VAL A 634 -4.88 11.87 34.38
CA VAL A 634 -4.08 12.58 33.38
C VAL A 634 -3.03 13.42 34.09
N SER A 635 -1.76 13.10 33.86
CA SER A 635 -0.64 13.95 34.24
C SER A 635 -0.39 14.96 33.11
N TRP A 636 -0.58 16.25 33.40
CA TRP A 636 -0.23 17.30 32.47
C TRP A 636 1.29 17.52 32.48
N PRO A 637 1.95 17.62 31.32
CA PRO A 637 3.37 17.96 31.27
C PRO A 637 3.59 19.33 31.93
N THR A 638 4.58 19.43 32.82
CA THR A 638 5.01 20.70 33.42
C THR A 638 5.81 21.52 32.40
N ASP A 639 5.79 22.85 32.53
CA ASP A 639 6.36 23.81 31.57
C ASP A 639 7.82 23.56 31.12
N ALA A 640 8.60 22.79 31.89
CA ALA A 640 9.97 22.41 31.55
C ALA A 640 10.09 21.36 30.42
N GLU A 641 9.05 20.54 30.17
CA GLU A 641 9.03 19.59 29.04
C GLU A 641 8.44 20.23 27.77
N THR A 642 7.63 21.26 27.93
CA THR A 642 7.04 22.00 26.82
C THR A 642 8.11 22.72 26.01
N GLU A 643 9.12 23.34 26.64
CA GLU A 643 10.23 24.02 25.94
C GLU A 643 11.09 23.10 25.05
N LYS A 644 11.18 21.80 25.35
CA LYS A 644 11.89 20.84 24.47
C LYS A 644 11.06 20.43 23.25
N ASN A 645 9.73 20.48 23.33
CA ASN A 645 8.81 20.08 22.26
C ASN A 645 8.21 21.27 21.48
N SER A 646 8.40 22.51 21.93
CA SER A 646 7.78 23.73 21.38
C SER A 646 8.73 24.63 20.58
N LEU A 647 9.60 24.04 19.74
CA LEU A 647 10.34 24.82 18.74
C LEU A 647 9.46 25.37 17.58
N ASN A 648 8.12 25.42 17.73
CA ASN A 648 7.22 26.23 16.92
C ASN A 648 5.85 26.37 17.61
N PRO A 649 5.52 27.52 18.23
CA PRO A 649 4.21 27.72 18.85
C PRO A 649 3.14 28.07 17.80
N PRO A 650 1.93 27.49 17.86
CA PRO A 650 0.76 28.03 17.17
C PRO A 650 0.20 29.21 17.97
N HIS A 651 -0.02 30.33 17.30
CA HIS A 651 -0.78 31.47 17.84
C HIS A 651 -2.22 31.04 18.17
N HIS A 652 -2.60 31.08 19.44
CA HIS A 652 -3.99 31.17 19.85
C HIS A 652 -4.47 32.63 19.68
N PRO A 653 -5.63 32.89 19.07
CA PRO A 653 -6.28 34.19 19.15
C PRO A 653 -7.17 34.23 20.40
N GLU A 654 -6.87 35.15 21.32
CA GLU A 654 -7.85 35.65 22.28
C GLU A 654 -8.42 36.97 21.76
N SER A 655 -9.71 37.17 22.06
CA SER A 655 -10.65 38.25 21.69
C SER A 655 -11.31 38.18 20.31
#